data_AF-A0A4U1CFK2-F1
#
_entry.id   AF-A0A4U1CFK2-F1
#
_cell.length_a   1.000
_cell.length_b   1.000
_cell.length_c   1.000
_cell.angle_alpha   90.00
_cell.angle_beta   90.00
_cell.angle_gamma   90.00
#
_symmetry.space_group_name_H-M   'P 1'
#
loop_
_entity.id
_entity.type
_entity.pdbx_description
1 polymer ?
#
loop_
_entity_poly.entity_id
_entity_poly.type
_entity_poly.pdbx_seq_one_letter_code
_entity_poly.pdbx_strand_id
1 'polypeptide(L)'
;MPLKKLLIIFLVIISLPSFAQKGDSITIAVGPEYDKVSPLHRFFLGESYRRVWATPVKIRIIDLQKERGGFKIVKLGGGMQTRSLRLVDPTGKEWALRTVQKYPERGLPESLKPTIAKDIVQDQVSTNHPFAALIVPLLADAVGLVTARPELVYVGDDPGFGEYRKDFANAVYLLEPRSPFEEETDNTLKVQRKIQEDNDKRADQKLTLRARLLDFVLGDWDRHEDNWRWLPRKEKGEMTYIPVPKDRDKVFYKTSGLFPWVLNHQWLKSHLQPYSPTIRDVKHWNFNERYFDRYFLNELSEQDWKEEIKLVQEKLTNEVILAAFKKMPDTIFKLSGEELMRFFTSRRDQLDTLALQYYKFLSINVDIPASDKKEIFEVNYLNDGKLELAVNNINKEGKKGRLIYKRTFDPAVTKEIRLFGMAGEDVFSVTGNGNSGIKVRMVGGADDDKFEIAKEVGNKPFVYDRSDEPNTFPERSSAKLRLGRDTMVNYFDKNSFLYDRSGPLFSGGYNIDQGIQLGVGYIYEKQGFRKAPYATKHEFWANYSTGRKSFILDYVGDFKKAIGNNDLIIHANFLGPNNLSNFFGLGNNTEFVDLDFDDETEELLDREAGISYYRNRYNYLNIDVKLGRKLNRFLKLEGGILASYYTSEAEGNEERFFNDYNATNPEQEILKDKYYGGLVAGIIYDNRDNAAIPTKGIYWKTSFTAQHRLDKTSDKYGAVTSEFRFYINPNKSGLVLANRIGLGTVIGEPTFFQRMQIGGINSLRGFNSKRFTGTSMFYHNLDMRLKLFNFTSYLVPGTVGMIGFNDVGRVWEKGESSGRWHQGYGGGLYVIPGEVLLLQATVGFSKEATMPYFSIGFNF
;
A
#
# COMPACT_ATOMS: atom_id res chain seq x y z
N MET A 1 -43.67 -52.78 -13.72
CA MET A 1 -43.59 -54.07 -14.44
C MET A 1 -42.99 -53.84 -15.82
N PRO A 2 -42.25 -54.81 -16.39
CA PRO A 2 -40.88 -54.61 -16.87
C PRO A 2 -40.58 -55.18 -18.27
N LEU A 3 -39.37 -54.93 -18.78
CA LEU A 3 -38.57 -55.84 -19.65
C LEU A 3 -37.15 -55.21 -19.67
N LYS A 4 -36.06 -55.67 -19.04
CA LYS A 4 -35.44 -56.97 -18.70
C LYS A 4 -34.93 -57.78 -19.90
N LYS A 5 -33.58 -57.98 -19.87
CA LYS A 5 -32.71 -58.99 -20.50
C LYS A 5 -32.11 -58.59 -21.86
N LEU A 6 -30.85 -58.86 -22.22
CA LEU A 6 -29.63 -59.50 -21.66
C LEU A 6 -28.51 -59.11 -22.67
N LEU A 7 -27.21 -58.95 -22.38
CA LEU A 7 -26.18 -60.00 -22.40
C LEU A 7 -24.80 -59.28 -22.19
N ILE A 8 -24.07 -59.54 -21.11
CA ILE A 8 -22.80 -60.30 -21.03
C ILE A 8 -21.51 -59.48 -21.24
N ILE A 9 -20.84 -59.25 -20.10
CA ILE A 9 -19.42 -59.51 -19.78
C ILE A 9 -18.36 -59.07 -20.81
N PHE A 10 -17.65 -57.98 -20.49
CA PHE A 10 -16.18 -57.95 -20.62
C PHE A 10 -15.61 -57.02 -19.54
N LEU A 11 -15.26 -57.61 -18.40
CA LEU A 11 -14.62 -56.92 -17.28
C LEU A 11 -13.10 -57.02 -17.52
N VAL A 12 -12.55 -56.09 -18.31
CA VAL A 12 -11.09 -55.90 -18.34
C VAL A 12 -10.73 -55.18 -17.06
N ILE A 13 -10.26 -55.97 -16.10
CA ILE A 13 -9.46 -55.51 -14.97
C ILE A 13 -8.24 -54.80 -15.59
N ILE A 14 -8.31 -53.48 -15.70
CA ILE A 14 -7.09 -52.66 -15.79
C ILE A 14 -6.51 -52.68 -14.38
N SER A 15 -5.77 -53.75 -14.09
CA SER A 15 -4.77 -53.73 -13.04
C SER A 15 -3.76 -52.66 -13.45
N LEU A 16 -3.92 -51.45 -12.90
CA LEU A 16 -2.81 -50.51 -12.81
C LEU A 16 -1.64 -51.30 -12.21
N PRO A 17 -0.48 -51.39 -12.87
CA PRO A 17 0.67 -51.97 -12.23
C PRO A 17 0.96 -51.09 -11.01
N SER A 18 0.64 -51.61 -9.82
CA SER A 18 1.30 -51.20 -8.59
C SER A 18 2.78 -51.42 -8.85
N PHE A 19 3.50 -50.34 -9.18
CA PHE A 19 4.95 -50.38 -9.25
C PHE A 19 5.44 -50.77 -7.86
N ALA A 20 5.65 -52.07 -7.66
CA ALA A 20 6.50 -52.56 -6.60
C ALA A 20 7.82 -51.80 -6.74
N GLN A 21 8.17 -51.05 -5.69
CA GLN A 21 9.29 -50.13 -5.57
C GLN A 21 10.60 -50.92 -5.71
N LYS A 22 11.02 -51.23 -6.94
CA LYS A 22 12.16 -52.11 -7.26
C LYS A 22 13.42 -51.36 -7.75
N GLY A 23 13.41 -50.03 -7.78
CA GLY A 23 14.56 -49.22 -8.15
C GLY A 23 14.90 -48.19 -7.09
N ASP A 24 16.19 -47.95 -6.85
CA ASP A 24 16.69 -46.96 -5.87
C ASP A 24 16.50 -45.50 -6.34
N SER A 25 15.99 -45.31 -7.57
CA SER A 25 15.74 -44.00 -8.17
C SER A 25 14.59 -44.03 -9.17
N ILE A 26 13.97 -42.87 -9.40
CA ILE A 26 12.94 -42.62 -10.40
C ILE A 26 13.33 -41.43 -11.27
N THR A 27 12.95 -41.43 -12.55
CA THR A 27 13.09 -40.27 -13.44
C THR A 27 11.74 -39.62 -13.64
N ILE A 28 11.53 -38.42 -13.10
CA ILE A 28 10.24 -37.72 -13.13
C ILE A 28 10.42 -36.20 -13.19
N ALA A 29 9.48 -35.49 -13.81
CA ALA A 29 9.40 -34.03 -13.77
C ALA A 29 8.59 -33.58 -12.56
N VAL A 30 8.98 -32.48 -11.89
CA VAL A 30 8.34 -32.05 -10.65
C VAL A 30 6.95 -31.44 -10.89
N GLY A 31 6.79 -30.67 -11.97
CA GLY A 31 5.53 -29.99 -12.31
C GLY A 31 5.40 -29.76 -13.82
N PRO A 32 5.26 -30.84 -14.63
CA PRO A 32 5.19 -30.73 -16.09
C PRO A 32 3.97 -29.95 -16.60
N GLU A 33 2.94 -29.76 -15.77
CA GLU A 33 1.77 -28.96 -16.08
C GLU A 33 2.10 -27.48 -16.36
N TYR A 34 3.15 -26.92 -15.74
CA TYR A 34 3.50 -25.50 -15.93
C TYR A 34 3.95 -25.17 -17.35
N ASP A 35 4.46 -26.15 -18.11
CA ASP A 35 4.91 -25.94 -19.49
C ASP A 35 3.82 -26.22 -20.54
N LYS A 36 2.65 -26.72 -20.10
CA LYS A 36 1.49 -26.99 -20.96
C LYS A 36 0.59 -25.76 -21.10
N VAL A 37 1.19 -24.66 -21.59
CA VAL A 37 0.51 -23.37 -21.76
C VAL A 37 0.62 -22.83 -23.19
N SER A 38 -0.37 -22.05 -23.63
CA SER A 38 -0.42 -21.49 -24.98
C SER A 38 0.65 -20.39 -25.19
N PRO A 39 1.03 -20.08 -26.44
CA PRO A 39 1.92 -18.94 -26.73
C PRO A 39 1.39 -17.61 -26.18
N LEU A 40 0.06 -17.41 -26.19
CA LEU A 40 -0.58 -16.21 -25.64
C LEU A 40 -0.38 -16.11 -24.12
N HIS A 41 -0.50 -17.24 -23.41
CA HIS A 41 -0.22 -17.30 -21.97
C HIS A 41 1.24 -16.93 -21.67
N ARG A 42 2.19 -17.44 -22.46
CA ARG A 42 3.62 -17.11 -22.34
C ARG A 42 3.91 -15.64 -22.63
N PHE A 43 3.20 -15.03 -23.59
CA PHE A 43 3.31 -13.59 -23.87
C PHE A 43 2.89 -12.74 -22.66
N PHE A 44 1.75 -13.04 -22.04
CA PHE A 44 1.23 -12.24 -20.92
C PHE A 44 1.88 -12.55 -19.57
N LEU A 45 2.11 -13.83 -19.24
CA LEU A 45 2.55 -14.30 -17.92
C LEU A 45 4.00 -14.82 -17.89
N GLY A 46 4.63 -14.94 -19.06
CA GLY A 46 6.06 -15.26 -19.17
C GLY A 46 6.41 -16.74 -19.31
N GLU A 47 7.67 -16.94 -19.70
CA GLU A 47 8.35 -18.24 -19.82
C GLU A 47 8.86 -18.76 -18.46
N SER A 48 9.34 -17.84 -17.59
CA SER A 48 9.85 -18.14 -16.25
C SER A 48 10.76 -19.39 -16.21
N TYR A 49 10.48 -20.37 -15.33
CA TYR A 49 11.17 -21.68 -15.27
C TYR A 49 10.32 -22.85 -15.77
N ARG A 50 9.30 -22.61 -16.60
CA ARG A 50 8.35 -23.67 -17.02
C ARG A 50 9.03 -24.93 -17.57
N ARG A 51 10.02 -24.74 -18.46
CA ARG A 51 10.82 -25.85 -19.01
C ARG A 51 11.61 -26.61 -17.96
N VAL A 52 12.16 -25.91 -16.96
CA VAL A 52 12.90 -26.51 -15.84
C VAL A 52 11.95 -27.37 -14.99
N TRP A 53 10.73 -26.90 -14.73
CA TRP A 53 9.71 -27.66 -14.01
C TRP A 53 9.22 -28.91 -14.76
N ALA A 54 9.20 -28.86 -16.10
CA ALA A 54 8.77 -29.96 -16.96
C ALA A 54 9.88 -30.95 -17.35
N THR A 55 11.14 -30.67 -17.00
CA THR A 55 12.26 -31.54 -17.36
C THR A 55 12.36 -32.72 -16.39
N PRO A 56 12.34 -33.97 -16.87
CA PRO A 56 12.55 -35.14 -16.02
C PRO A 56 13.95 -35.15 -15.40
N VAL A 57 14.01 -35.43 -14.10
CA VAL A 57 15.25 -35.55 -13.33
C VAL A 57 15.29 -36.91 -12.64
N LYS A 58 16.49 -37.50 -12.55
CA LYS A 58 16.71 -38.75 -11.80
C LYS A 58 16.80 -38.41 -10.30
N ILE A 59 15.91 -38.97 -9.49
CA ILE A 59 15.75 -38.67 -8.06
C ILE A 59 15.80 -39.97 -7.26
N ARG A 60 16.48 -39.95 -6.10
CA ARG A 60 16.52 -41.07 -5.17
C ARG A 60 15.13 -41.34 -4.59
N ILE A 61 14.71 -42.60 -4.59
CA ILE A 61 13.48 -43.01 -3.90
C ILE A 61 13.82 -43.33 -2.44
N ILE A 62 12.98 -42.88 -1.50
CA ILE A 62 13.09 -43.28 -0.10
C ILE A 62 11.81 -44.00 0.36
N ASP A 63 11.98 -44.90 1.32
CA ASP A 63 10.92 -45.58 2.05
C ASP A 63 10.93 -45.01 3.48
N LEU A 64 9.85 -44.35 3.90
CA LEU A 64 9.80 -43.66 5.18
C LEU A 64 9.99 -44.59 6.37
N GLN A 65 9.61 -45.86 6.25
CA GLN A 65 9.73 -46.84 7.31
C GLN A 65 11.14 -47.45 7.42
N LYS A 66 11.99 -47.28 6.39
CA LYS A 66 13.36 -47.81 6.35
C LYS A 66 14.43 -46.74 6.40
N GLU A 67 14.19 -45.59 5.77
CA GLU A 67 15.15 -44.49 5.67
C GLU A 67 15.58 -44.04 7.07
N ARG A 68 16.89 -44.00 7.31
CA ARG A 68 17.51 -43.66 8.61
C ARG A 68 16.97 -44.48 9.80
N GLY A 69 16.60 -45.74 9.56
CA GLY A 69 16.06 -46.63 10.60
C GLY A 69 14.55 -46.49 10.84
N GLY A 70 13.87 -45.66 10.05
CA GLY A 70 12.41 -45.50 10.07
C GLY A 70 11.96 -44.21 10.72
N PHE A 71 11.38 -43.33 9.91
CA PHE A 71 10.82 -42.07 10.35
C PHE A 71 9.44 -42.22 11.01
N LYS A 72 9.20 -41.42 12.05
CA LYS A 72 7.88 -41.19 12.63
C LYS A 72 7.43 -39.76 12.34
N ILE A 73 6.21 -39.61 11.84
CA ILE A 73 5.60 -38.30 11.66
C ILE A 73 5.15 -37.78 13.03
N VAL A 74 5.65 -36.62 13.42
CA VAL A 74 5.31 -36.01 14.71
C VAL A 74 4.42 -34.78 14.58
N LYS A 75 4.46 -34.09 13.43
CA LYS A 75 3.68 -32.87 13.22
C LYS A 75 3.50 -32.54 11.75
N LEU A 76 2.29 -32.13 11.37
CA LEU A 76 2.04 -31.44 10.11
C LEU A 76 2.63 -30.02 10.17
N GLY A 77 3.47 -29.69 9.18
CA GLY A 77 4.05 -28.37 8.99
C GLY A 77 3.64 -27.77 7.65
N GLY A 78 4.29 -26.66 7.31
CA GLY A 78 4.07 -25.94 6.06
C GLY A 78 3.15 -24.73 6.23
N GLY A 79 3.59 -23.59 5.69
CA GLY A 79 2.85 -22.33 5.72
C GLY A 79 1.74 -22.27 4.68
N MET A 80 1.46 -21.06 4.18
CA MET A 80 0.37 -20.81 3.22
C MET A 80 0.55 -21.47 1.83
N GLN A 81 1.73 -22.02 1.51
CA GLN A 81 2.03 -22.56 0.17
C GLN A 81 2.70 -23.95 0.19
N THR A 82 3.58 -24.24 1.14
CA THR A 82 4.34 -25.51 1.17
C THR A 82 3.61 -26.57 1.99
N ARG A 83 3.56 -27.82 1.51
CA ARG A 83 3.18 -28.98 2.35
C ARG A 83 4.44 -29.54 3.01
N SER A 84 4.42 -29.72 4.32
CA SER A 84 5.57 -30.26 5.05
C SER A 84 5.17 -31.19 6.17
N LEU A 85 6.01 -32.18 6.44
CA LEU A 85 5.95 -33.03 7.62
C LEU A 85 7.21 -32.83 8.46
N ARG A 86 7.02 -32.75 9.79
CA ARG A 86 8.10 -32.92 10.76
C ARG A 86 8.20 -34.41 11.07
N LEU A 87 9.38 -34.95 10.81
CA LEU A 87 9.72 -36.35 11.05
C LEU A 87 10.71 -36.44 12.21
N VAL A 88 10.72 -37.57 12.90
CA VAL A 88 11.72 -37.94 13.90
C VAL A 88 12.26 -39.32 13.56
N ASP A 89 13.57 -39.47 13.56
CA ASP A 89 14.24 -40.76 13.39
C ASP A 89 14.34 -41.52 14.74
N PRO A 90 14.78 -42.79 14.76
CA PRO A 90 14.87 -43.56 16.00
C PRO A 90 15.87 -43.01 17.03
N THR A 91 16.79 -42.12 16.64
CA THR A 91 17.74 -41.47 17.56
C THR A 91 17.14 -40.22 18.22
N GLY A 92 15.93 -39.81 17.80
CA GLY A 92 15.25 -38.61 18.30
C GLY A 92 15.56 -37.35 17.50
N LYS A 93 16.37 -37.44 16.44
CA LYS A 93 16.71 -36.28 15.62
C LYS A 93 15.55 -35.91 14.71
N GLU A 94 15.31 -34.60 14.58
CA GLU A 94 14.19 -34.07 13.82
C GLU A 94 14.57 -33.69 12.39
N TRP A 95 13.65 -34.02 11.49
CA TRP A 95 13.78 -33.80 10.05
C TRP A 95 12.56 -33.07 9.52
N ALA A 96 12.75 -32.33 8.43
CA ALA A 96 11.69 -31.72 7.65
C ALA A 96 11.64 -32.37 6.27
N LEU A 97 10.47 -32.90 5.93
CA LEU A 97 10.14 -33.36 4.58
C LEU A 97 9.21 -32.30 3.96
N ARG A 98 9.66 -31.59 2.92
CA ARG A 98 8.94 -30.45 2.31
C ARG A 98 8.74 -30.66 0.82
N THR A 99 7.52 -30.47 0.31
CA THR A 99 7.27 -30.58 -1.13
C THR A 99 8.05 -29.53 -1.91
N VAL A 100 8.65 -29.93 -3.04
CA VAL A 100 9.22 -28.97 -4.02
C VAL A 100 8.08 -28.19 -4.68
N GLN A 101 7.02 -28.89 -5.10
CA GLN A 101 5.79 -28.29 -5.59
C GLN A 101 5.11 -27.45 -4.50
N LYS A 102 4.58 -26.30 -4.89
CA LYS A 102 3.88 -25.37 -3.99
C LYS A 102 2.38 -25.34 -4.32
N TYR A 103 1.60 -25.02 -3.30
CA TYR A 103 0.14 -25.00 -3.28
C TYR A 103 -0.36 -23.65 -2.73
N PRO A 104 -0.09 -22.54 -3.45
CA PRO A 104 -0.41 -21.18 -3.00
C PRO A 104 -1.91 -20.90 -2.91
N GLU A 105 -2.76 -21.71 -3.55
CA GLU A 105 -4.21 -21.65 -3.44
C GLU A 105 -4.72 -21.85 -2.02
N ARG A 106 -3.93 -22.47 -1.14
CA ARG A 106 -4.26 -22.61 0.29
C ARG A 106 -4.31 -21.26 1.01
N GLY A 107 -3.54 -20.28 0.53
CA GLY A 107 -3.54 -18.91 1.04
C GLY A 107 -4.62 -18.02 0.43
N LEU A 108 -5.33 -18.47 -0.61
CA LEU A 108 -6.42 -17.70 -1.21
C LEU A 108 -7.67 -17.75 -0.31
N PRO A 109 -8.37 -16.62 -0.14
CA PRO A 109 -9.74 -16.61 0.37
C PRO A 109 -10.63 -17.59 -0.39
N GLU A 110 -11.58 -18.24 0.30
CA GLU A 110 -12.50 -19.22 -0.32
C GLU A 110 -13.23 -18.68 -1.54
N SER A 111 -13.57 -17.38 -1.56
CA SER A 111 -14.21 -16.70 -2.70
C SER A 111 -13.33 -16.60 -3.95
N LEU A 112 -12.01 -16.70 -3.82
CA LEU A 112 -11.03 -16.60 -4.91
C LEU A 112 -10.52 -17.96 -5.40
N LYS A 113 -10.69 -19.03 -4.61
CA LYS A 113 -10.27 -20.38 -5.03
C LYS A 113 -10.92 -20.92 -6.32
N PRO A 114 -12.18 -20.58 -6.66
CA PRO A 114 -12.78 -21.03 -7.92
C PRO A 114 -12.53 -20.08 -9.10
N THR A 115 -11.70 -19.05 -8.96
CA THR A 115 -11.38 -18.10 -10.05
C THR A 115 -9.98 -18.33 -10.62
N ILE A 116 -9.66 -17.63 -11.71
CA ILE A 116 -8.36 -17.51 -12.37
C ILE A 116 -7.30 -17.02 -11.38
N ALA A 117 -7.69 -16.42 -10.25
CA ALA A 117 -6.74 -16.11 -9.19
C ALA A 117 -6.02 -17.38 -8.71
N LYS A 118 -6.72 -18.51 -8.55
CA LYS A 118 -6.11 -19.81 -8.24
C LYS A 118 -5.09 -20.20 -9.30
N ASP A 119 -5.49 -20.16 -10.56
CA ASP A 119 -4.63 -20.61 -11.65
C ASP A 119 -3.44 -19.66 -11.84
N ILE A 120 -3.63 -18.34 -11.67
CA ILE A 120 -2.55 -17.36 -11.69
C ILE A 120 -1.59 -17.59 -10.52
N VAL A 121 -2.07 -17.73 -9.27
CA VAL A 121 -1.14 -17.94 -8.15
C VAL A 121 -0.42 -19.28 -8.24
N GLN A 122 -1.09 -20.33 -8.73
CA GLN A 122 -0.46 -21.61 -9.01
C GLN A 122 0.57 -21.48 -10.12
N ASP A 123 0.24 -20.78 -11.21
CA ASP A 123 1.13 -20.52 -12.34
C ASP A 123 2.37 -19.72 -11.93
N GLN A 124 2.23 -18.79 -10.98
CA GLN A 124 3.37 -18.05 -10.40
C GLN A 124 4.36 -18.95 -9.65
N VAL A 125 4.04 -20.22 -9.32
CA VAL A 125 5.05 -21.15 -8.80
C VAL A 125 6.17 -21.40 -9.82
N SER A 126 5.85 -21.32 -11.12
CA SER A 126 6.81 -21.46 -12.21
C SER A 126 7.88 -20.36 -12.24
N THR A 127 7.75 -19.28 -11.46
CA THR A 127 8.76 -18.23 -11.32
C THR A 127 9.88 -18.59 -10.34
N ASN A 128 9.68 -19.60 -9.48
CA ASN A 128 10.70 -20.08 -8.55
C ASN A 128 11.49 -21.21 -9.18
N HIS A 129 12.80 -21.27 -8.92
CA HIS A 129 13.66 -22.34 -9.41
C HIS A 129 13.54 -23.58 -8.49
N PRO A 130 13.02 -24.73 -8.97
CA PRO A 130 12.65 -25.86 -8.11
C PRO A 130 13.82 -26.53 -7.39
N PHE A 131 15.06 -26.33 -7.87
CA PHE A 131 16.25 -26.97 -7.32
C PHE A 131 17.25 -25.99 -6.67
N ALA A 132 16.88 -24.71 -6.52
CA ALA A 132 17.83 -23.69 -6.05
C ALA A 132 18.35 -23.94 -4.63
N ALA A 133 17.52 -24.52 -3.76
CA ALA A 133 17.90 -24.83 -2.37
C ALA A 133 19.10 -25.79 -2.26
N LEU A 134 19.37 -26.61 -3.29
CA LEU A 134 20.50 -27.55 -3.31
C LEU A 134 21.87 -26.85 -3.48
N ILE A 135 21.88 -25.62 -4.02
CA ILE A 135 23.09 -24.85 -4.33
C ILE A 135 23.59 -24.11 -3.09
N VAL A 136 22.66 -23.61 -2.28
CA VAL A 136 22.93 -22.70 -1.16
C VAL A 136 23.93 -23.24 -0.12
N PRO A 137 23.90 -24.53 0.28
CA PRO A 137 24.78 -25.02 1.34
C PRO A 137 26.27 -24.81 1.09
N LEU A 138 26.74 -25.12 -0.12
CA LEU A 138 28.17 -24.95 -0.45
C LEU A 138 28.59 -23.48 -0.48
N LEU A 139 27.70 -22.59 -0.92
CA LEU A 139 27.97 -21.14 -0.92
C LEU A 139 27.97 -20.58 0.50
N ALA A 140 27.02 -21.00 1.34
CA ALA A 140 26.92 -20.61 2.74
C ALA A 140 28.16 -21.06 3.53
N ASP A 141 28.61 -22.30 3.35
CA ASP A 141 29.83 -22.83 3.98
C ASP A 141 31.05 -21.97 3.63
N ALA A 142 31.20 -21.58 2.36
CA ALA A 142 32.34 -20.79 1.90
C ALA A 142 32.45 -19.42 2.60
N VAL A 143 31.31 -18.82 2.98
CA VAL A 143 31.25 -17.56 3.72
C VAL A 143 31.06 -17.77 5.24
N GLY A 144 31.15 -19.01 5.73
CA GLY A 144 31.06 -19.32 7.16
C GLY A 144 29.67 -19.17 7.76
N LEU A 145 28.62 -19.35 6.95
CA LEU A 145 27.23 -19.35 7.38
C LEU A 145 26.75 -20.77 7.61
N VAL A 146 26.03 -20.99 8.71
CA VAL A 146 25.44 -22.28 8.97
C VAL A 146 24.05 -22.38 8.33
N THR A 147 23.82 -23.49 7.63
CA THR A 147 22.57 -23.76 6.93
C THR A 147 22.23 -25.25 6.96
N ALA A 148 20.94 -25.56 6.82
CA ALA A 148 20.50 -26.92 6.57
C ALA A 148 20.99 -27.41 5.19
N ARG A 149 21.15 -28.74 5.06
CA ARG A 149 21.58 -29.41 3.83
C ARG A 149 20.42 -30.25 3.29
N PRO A 150 19.62 -29.72 2.34
CA PRO A 150 18.52 -30.47 1.77
C PRO A 150 18.98 -31.54 0.78
N GLU A 151 18.37 -32.71 0.86
CA GLU A 151 18.46 -33.79 -0.10
C GLU A 151 17.19 -33.85 -0.95
N LEU A 152 17.35 -33.98 -2.27
CA LEU A 152 16.23 -34.18 -3.19
C LEU A 152 15.82 -35.67 -3.19
N VAL A 153 14.58 -35.96 -2.78
CA VAL A 153 14.07 -37.32 -2.67
C VAL A 153 12.66 -37.45 -3.26
N TYR A 154 12.29 -38.64 -3.68
CA TYR A 154 10.94 -39.00 -4.09
C TYR A 154 10.36 -39.98 -3.08
N VAL A 155 9.13 -39.72 -2.63
CA VAL A 155 8.37 -40.67 -1.81
C VAL A 155 7.16 -41.09 -2.60
N GLY A 156 7.04 -42.39 -2.86
CA GLY A 156 5.92 -42.98 -3.60
C GLY A 156 4.65 -43.05 -2.75
N ASP A 157 3.78 -44.01 -3.06
CA ASP A 157 2.58 -44.29 -2.27
C ASP A 157 2.89 -45.08 -1.00
N ASP A 158 3.67 -44.46 -0.11
CA ASP A 158 4.28 -45.07 1.07
C ASP A 158 3.28 -45.18 2.24
N PRO A 159 3.02 -46.39 2.80
CA PRO A 159 2.19 -46.58 3.99
C PRO A 159 2.67 -45.81 5.22
N GLY A 160 3.96 -45.48 5.32
CA GLY A 160 4.56 -44.68 6.39
C GLY A 160 4.00 -43.26 6.51
N PHE A 161 3.29 -42.76 5.50
CA PHE A 161 2.55 -41.51 5.61
C PHE A 161 1.32 -41.59 6.53
N GLY A 162 0.77 -42.78 6.79
CA GLY A 162 -0.43 -42.94 7.61
C GLY A 162 -1.61 -42.11 7.09
N GLU A 163 -2.21 -41.30 7.96
CA GLU A 163 -3.33 -40.41 7.62
C GLU A 163 -2.98 -39.35 6.56
N TYR A 164 -1.70 -38.98 6.43
CA TYR A 164 -1.23 -37.94 5.50
C TYR A 164 -1.04 -38.46 4.07
N ARG A 165 -1.20 -39.77 3.83
CA ARG A 165 -0.90 -40.43 2.56
C ARG A 165 -1.60 -39.78 1.37
N LYS A 166 -2.86 -39.36 1.52
CA LYS A 166 -3.65 -38.70 0.46
C LYS A 166 -3.02 -37.40 -0.05
N ASP A 167 -2.36 -36.66 0.83
CA ASP A 167 -1.82 -35.32 0.52
C ASP A 167 -0.32 -35.33 0.20
N PHE A 168 0.39 -36.42 0.51
CA PHE A 168 1.85 -36.51 0.46
C PHE A 168 2.40 -37.69 -0.39
N ALA A 169 1.58 -38.65 -0.81
CA ALA A 169 2.06 -39.71 -1.70
C ALA A 169 2.50 -39.16 -3.09
N ASN A 170 3.45 -39.86 -3.72
CA ASN A 170 3.86 -39.67 -5.12
C ASN A 170 4.36 -38.26 -5.46
N ALA A 171 5.24 -37.70 -4.63
CA ALA A 171 5.76 -36.36 -4.81
C ALA A 171 7.27 -36.27 -4.59
N VAL A 172 7.84 -35.17 -5.10
CA VAL A 172 9.25 -34.82 -4.92
C VAL A 172 9.39 -33.88 -3.72
N TYR A 173 10.38 -34.17 -2.89
CA TYR A 173 10.61 -33.52 -1.61
C TYR A 173 12.05 -33.04 -1.46
N LEU A 174 12.21 -32.02 -0.62
CA LEU A 174 13.45 -31.73 0.08
C LEU A 174 13.37 -32.38 1.47
N LEU A 175 14.31 -33.27 1.77
CA LEU A 175 14.52 -33.86 3.09
C LEU A 175 15.75 -33.18 3.72
N GLU A 176 15.57 -32.54 4.87
CA GLU A 176 16.67 -31.86 5.56
C GLU A 176 16.54 -31.97 7.09
N PRO A 177 17.66 -31.89 7.84
CA PRO A 177 17.58 -31.71 9.28
C PRO A 177 16.77 -30.46 9.61
N ARG A 178 15.85 -30.54 10.58
CA ARG A 178 15.00 -29.40 10.96
C ARG A 178 15.82 -28.24 11.57
N SER A 179 16.92 -28.58 12.21
CA SER A 179 17.95 -27.66 12.66
C SER A 179 19.30 -28.18 12.16
N PRO A 180 20.21 -27.31 11.68
CA PRO A 180 21.57 -27.72 11.37
C PRO A 180 22.39 -28.08 12.62
N PHE A 181 21.85 -27.84 13.82
CA PHE A 181 22.47 -28.17 15.10
C PHE A 181 21.53 -28.95 16.02
N GLU A 182 22.09 -29.56 17.07
CA GLU A 182 21.31 -30.22 18.13
C GLU A 182 20.78 -29.21 19.16
N GLU A 183 21.46 -28.07 19.33
CA GLU A 183 21.08 -27.03 20.28
C GLU A 183 19.76 -26.33 19.91
N GLU A 184 19.04 -25.87 20.94
CA GLU A 184 17.82 -25.10 20.77
C GLU A 184 18.14 -23.71 20.16
N THR A 185 17.47 -23.39 19.05
CA THR A 185 17.53 -22.06 18.44
C THR A 185 16.33 -21.22 18.85
N ASP A 186 16.43 -19.89 18.75
CA ASP A 186 15.33 -18.96 18.96
C ASP A 186 14.77 -18.41 17.63
N ASN A 187 13.49 -18.01 17.63
CA ASN A 187 12.95 -17.20 16.53
C ASN A 187 13.32 -15.73 16.70
N THR A 188 13.24 -14.95 15.62
CA THR A 188 13.59 -13.53 15.59
C THR A 188 12.84 -12.69 16.62
N LEU A 189 11.53 -12.91 16.81
CA LEU A 189 10.74 -12.16 17.79
C LEU A 189 11.20 -12.42 19.23
N LYS A 190 11.62 -13.66 19.56
CA LYS A 190 12.18 -14.02 20.86
C LYS A 190 13.56 -13.39 21.06
N VAL A 191 14.41 -13.36 20.03
CA VAL A 191 15.72 -12.69 20.09
C VAL A 191 15.57 -11.18 20.27
N GLN A 192 14.72 -10.51 19.50
CA GLN A 192 14.46 -9.08 19.67
C GLN A 192 14.03 -8.74 21.09
N ARG A 193 13.10 -9.52 21.65
CA ARG A 193 12.66 -9.35 23.04
C ARG A 193 13.79 -9.57 24.05
N LYS A 194 14.58 -10.63 23.88
CA LYS A 194 15.69 -10.94 24.79
C LYS A 194 16.81 -9.89 24.75
N ILE A 195 17.09 -9.32 23.58
CA ILE A 195 18.01 -8.18 23.41
C ILE A 195 17.43 -6.94 24.07
N GLN A 196 16.14 -6.66 23.87
CA GLN A 196 15.46 -5.56 24.55
C GLN A 196 15.49 -5.74 26.07
N GLU A 197 15.23 -6.92 26.62
CA GLU A 197 15.19 -7.12 28.08
C GLU A 197 16.55 -6.93 28.79
N ASP A 198 17.68 -7.00 28.05
CA ASP A 198 19.00 -7.18 28.65
C ASP A 198 20.17 -6.76 27.74
N ASN A 199 20.89 -5.72 28.13
CA ASN A 199 22.05 -5.18 27.42
C ASN A 199 23.29 -6.08 27.35
N ASP A 200 23.29 -7.26 28.01
CA ASP A 200 24.33 -8.29 27.84
C ASP A 200 24.04 -9.25 26.68
N LYS A 201 22.93 -9.03 25.97
CA LYS A 201 22.49 -9.84 24.83
C LYS A 201 22.57 -9.03 23.54
N ARG A 202 23.16 -9.60 22.49
CA ARG A 202 23.28 -8.95 21.18
C ARG A 202 23.13 -9.94 20.03
N ALA A 203 22.83 -9.42 18.83
CA ALA A 203 22.93 -10.18 17.60
C ALA A 203 24.32 -10.01 16.97
N ASP A 204 24.81 -11.05 16.29
CA ASP A 204 26.01 -10.92 15.46
C ASP A 204 25.67 -10.18 14.16
N GLN A 205 25.79 -8.85 14.18
CA GLN A 205 25.44 -8.02 13.03
C GLN A 205 26.35 -8.28 11.82
N LYS A 206 27.65 -8.56 12.01
CA LYS A 206 28.58 -8.84 10.90
C LYS A 206 28.22 -10.13 10.17
N LEU A 207 27.94 -11.19 10.91
CA LEU A 207 27.50 -12.44 10.30
C LEU A 207 26.09 -12.32 9.69
N THR A 208 25.22 -11.49 10.28
CA THR A 208 23.91 -11.17 9.70
C THR A 208 24.08 -10.44 8.37
N LEU A 209 24.97 -9.44 8.29
CA LEU A 209 25.30 -8.77 7.05
C LEU A 209 25.83 -9.75 6.01
N ARG A 210 26.75 -10.63 6.40
CA ARG A 210 27.30 -11.64 5.49
C ARG A 210 26.22 -12.56 4.90
N ALA A 211 25.23 -12.95 5.70
CA ALA A 211 24.07 -13.69 5.22
C ALA A 211 23.25 -12.88 4.21
N ARG A 212 22.98 -11.60 4.50
CA ARG A 212 22.28 -10.70 3.57
C ARG A 212 23.06 -10.48 2.27
N LEU A 213 24.38 -10.35 2.33
CA LEU A 213 25.24 -10.22 1.16
C LEU A 213 25.17 -11.47 0.27
N LEU A 214 25.14 -12.68 0.86
CA LEU A 214 24.89 -13.91 0.11
C LEU A 214 23.50 -13.88 -0.55
N ASP A 215 22.48 -13.36 0.14
CA ASP A 215 21.12 -13.23 -0.39
C ASP A 215 21.06 -12.29 -1.61
N PHE A 216 21.83 -11.20 -1.62
CA PHE A 216 21.97 -10.29 -2.77
C PHE A 216 22.47 -11.03 -4.02
N VAL A 217 23.51 -11.84 -3.85
CA VAL A 217 24.12 -12.60 -4.95
C VAL A 217 23.18 -13.72 -5.42
N LEU A 218 22.52 -14.41 -4.49
CA LEU A 218 21.49 -15.43 -4.77
C LEU A 218 20.20 -14.87 -5.39
N GLY A 219 19.92 -13.58 -5.17
CA GLY A 219 18.63 -13.00 -5.52
C GLY A 219 17.47 -13.52 -4.69
N ASP A 220 17.71 -13.80 -3.40
CA ASP A 220 16.70 -14.21 -2.44
C ASP A 220 16.06 -12.97 -1.79
N TRP A 221 14.90 -12.56 -2.31
CA TRP A 221 14.25 -11.27 -1.99
C TRP A 221 13.25 -11.31 -0.83
N ASP A 222 12.99 -12.49 -0.27
CA ASP A 222 11.91 -12.72 0.69
C ASP A 222 12.46 -13.11 2.07
N ARG A 223 13.35 -12.27 2.61
CA ARG A 223 14.12 -12.58 3.83
C ARG A 223 13.56 -11.87 5.06
N HIS A 224 12.28 -12.12 5.35
CA HIS A 224 11.59 -11.57 6.52
C HIS A 224 11.92 -12.37 7.80
N GLU A 225 11.40 -11.93 8.95
CA GLU A 225 11.79 -12.40 10.29
C GLU A 225 11.64 -13.92 10.51
N ASP A 226 10.71 -14.58 9.80
CA ASP A 226 10.46 -16.02 9.93
C ASP A 226 11.45 -16.89 9.14
N ASN A 227 12.24 -16.28 8.26
CA ASN A 227 13.31 -16.92 7.49
C ASN A 227 14.61 -17.04 8.30
N TRP A 228 14.59 -16.70 9.59
CA TRP A 228 15.75 -16.72 10.46
C TRP A 228 15.47 -17.51 11.74
N ARG A 229 16.47 -18.31 12.12
CA ARG A 229 16.64 -18.83 13.48
C ARG A 229 17.91 -18.24 14.05
N TRP A 230 18.05 -18.32 15.37
CA TRP A 230 19.18 -17.73 16.07
C TRP A 230 19.77 -18.71 17.06
N LEU A 231 21.05 -19.02 16.91
CA LEU A 231 21.78 -19.88 17.83
C LEU A 231 22.39 -19.02 18.95
N PRO A 232 21.98 -19.20 20.22
CA PRO A 232 22.59 -18.49 21.33
C PRO A 232 24.00 -19.02 21.61
N ARG A 233 24.98 -18.12 21.72
CA ARG A 233 26.34 -18.44 22.16
C ARG A 233 26.72 -17.55 23.33
N LYS A 234 27.09 -18.15 24.46
CA LYS A 234 27.53 -17.41 25.65
C LYS A 234 29.06 -17.38 25.73
N GLU A 235 29.64 -16.19 25.73
CA GLU A 235 31.08 -15.97 25.85
C GLU A 235 31.34 -14.85 26.85
N LYS A 236 32.21 -15.10 27.85
CA LYS A 236 32.62 -14.08 28.85
C LYS A 236 31.47 -13.35 29.56
N GLY A 237 30.31 -14.01 29.72
CA GLY A 237 29.12 -13.42 30.36
C GLY A 237 28.13 -12.80 29.39
N GLU A 238 28.54 -12.46 28.17
CA GLU A 238 27.69 -11.92 27.10
C GLU A 238 27.04 -13.04 26.28
N MET A 239 25.82 -12.82 25.82
CA MET A 239 25.10 -13.74 24.93
C MET A 239 25.00 -13.15 23.53
N THR A 240 25.67 -13.77 22.58
CA THR A 240 25.59 -13.40 21.16
C THR A 240 24.68 -14.37 20.41
N TYR A 241 23.72 -13.85 19.68
CA TYR A 241 22.81 -14.61 18.83
C TYR A 241 23.36 -14.67 17.40
N ILE A 242 23.74 -15.87 16.98
CA ILE A 242 24.28 -16.17 15.66
C ILE A 242 23.11 -16.41 14.68
N PRO A 243 23.03 -15.71 13.54
CA PRO A 243 21.96 -15.89 12.56
C PRO A 243 22.08 -17.25 11.85
N VAL A 244 20.94 -17.91 11.70
CA VAL A 244 20.79 -19.20 11.00
C VAL A 244 19.70 -19.03 9.94
N PRO A 245 20.09 -18.69 8.70
CA PRO A 245 19.16 -18.55 7.59
C PRO A 245 18.43 -19.87 7.32
N LYS A 246 17.11 -19.80 7.15
CA LYS A 246 16.26 -20.89 6.67
C LYS A 246 15.43 -20.44 5.47
N ASP A 247 14.75 -21.39 4.85
CA ASP A 247 13.77 -21.18 3.78
C ASP A 247 14.34 -20.43 2.56
N ARG A 248 14.84 -21.19 1.58
CA ARG A 248 15.56 -20.72 0.38
C ARG A 248 14.71 -20.85 -0.88
N ASP A 249 13.39 -20.73 -0.73
CA ASP A 249 12.43 -21.02 -1.79
C ASP A 249 12.32 -19.90 -2.85
N LYS A 250 12.87 -18.70 -2.60
CA LYS A 250 12.83 -17.54 -3.51
C LYS A 250 14.15 -17.21 -4.21
N VAL A 251 15.17 -18.06 -4.03
CA VAL A 251 16.45 -17.94 -4.73
C VAL A 251 16.24 -18.02 -6.25
N PHE A 252 16.91 -17.14 -6.99
CA PHE A 252 16.81 -17.03 -8.45
C PHE A 252 15.40 -16.76 -8.99
N TYR A 253 14.55 -16.04 -8.25
CA TYR A 253 13.21 -15.68 -8.73
C TYR A 253 13.21 -15.06 -10.15
N LYS A 254 12.50 -15.66 -11.11
CA LYS A 254 12.49 -15.24 -12.52
C LYS A 254 11.08 -15.04 -13.05
N THR A 255 10.79 -13.83 -13.52
CA THR A 255 9.55 -13.47 -14.21
C THR A 255 9.81 -12.97 -15.61
N SER A 256 8.87 -13.18 -16.52
CA SER A 256 8.82 -12.54 -17.83
C SER A 256 7.37 -12.32 -18.27
N GLY A 257 7.14 -11.79 -19.48
CA GLY A 257 5.80 -11.49 -19.97
C GLY A 257 5.30 -10.11 -19.57
N LEU A 258 4.24 -9.66 -20.26
CA LEU A 258 3.74 -8.28 -20.14
C LEU A 258 3.26 -7.94 -18.73
N PHE A 259 2.45 -8.79 -18.08
CA PHE A 259 1.86 -8.45 -16.78
C PHE A 259 2.89 -8.46 -15.65
N PRO A 260 3.76 -9.48 -15.49
CA PRO A 260 4.84 -9.40 -14.51
C PRO A 260 5.78 -8.22 -14.78
N TRP A 261 6.05 -7.88 -16.05
CA TRP A 261 6.84 -6.70 -16.42
C TRP A 261 6.18 -5.41 -15.91
N VAL A 262 4.90 -5.16 -16.24
CA VAL A 262 4.17 -3.98 -15.74
C VAL A 262 4.17 -3.97 -14.22
N LEU A 263 3.85 -5.10 -13.57
CA LEU A 263 3.78 -5.20 -12.12
C LEU A 263 5.11 -4.84 -11.46
N ASN A 264 6.24 -5.39 -11.90
CA ASN A 264 7.53 -5.11 -11.25
C ASN A 264 8.10 -3.71 -11.59
N HIS A 265 7.55 -3.02 -12.60
CA HIS A 265 7.85 -1.62 -12.89
C HIS A 265 6.91 -0.64 -12.16
N GLN A 266 5.86 -1.13 -11.51
CA GLN A 266 5.10 -0.33 -10.57
C GLN A 266 5.93 -0.01 -9.32
N TRP A 267 5.80 1.22 -8.86
CA TRP A 267 6.38 1.71 -7.63
C TRP A 267 5.92 0.85 -6.43
N LEU A 268 6.86 0.49 -5.55
CA LEU A 268 6.74 -0.50 -4.46
C LEU A 268 6.63 -1.98 -4.85
N LYS A 269 6.55 -2.32 -6.14
CA LYS A 269 6.47 -3.72 -6.60
C LYS A 269 7.75 -4.23 -7.26
N SER A 270 8.81 -3.42 -7.28
CA SER A 270 10.12 -3.80 -7.81
C SER A 270 10.85 -4.89 -7.00
N HIS A 271 10.38 -5.31 -5.81
CA HIS A 271 10.84 -6.57 -5.20
C HIS A 271 10.55 -7.80 -6.07
N LEU A 272 9.53 -7.74 -6.92
CA LEU A 272 9.20 -8.78 -7.89
C LEU A 272 9.97 -8.67 -9.20
N GLN A 273 11.07 -7.91 -9.24
CA GLN A 273 11.93 -7.86 -10.42
C GLN A 273 12.63 -9.21 -10.65
N PRO A 274 12.85 -9.62 -11.92
CA PRO A 274 13.48 -10.89 -12.22
C PRO A 274 14.96 -10.92 -11.81
N TYR A 275 15.46 -12.12 -11.49
CA TYR A 275 16.86 -12.39 -11.30
C TYR A 275 17.63 -12.11 -12.59
N SER A 276 18.62 -11.24 -12.49
CA SER A 276 19.38 -10.71 -13.62
C SER A 276 20.81 -10.35 -13.17
N PRO A 277 21.74 -10.00 -14.08
CA PRO A 277 23.12 -9.65 -13.72
C PRO A 277 23.25 -8.52 -12.70
N THR A 278 22.22 -7.70 -12.52
CA THR A 278 22.20 -6.59 -11.55
C THR A 278 20.85 -6.53 -10.82
N ILE A 279 20.68 -5.56 -9.92
CA ILE A 279 19.41 -5.27 -9.25
C ILE A 279 19.01 -3.85 -9.65
N ARG A 280 17.93 -3.72 -10.44
CA ARG A 280 17.47 -2.45 -11.01
C ARG A 280 17.07 -1.44 -9.92
N ASP A 281 16.39 -1.93 -8.89
CA ASP A 281 15.93 -1.11 -7.76
C ASP A 281 16.27 -1.81 -6.45
N VAL A 282 17.50 -1.59 -5.96
CA VAL A 282 18.01 -2.23 -4.73
C VAL A 282 17.16 -1.92 -3.51
N LYS A 283 16.65 -0.69 -3.39
CA LYS A 283 15.95 -0.23 -2.17
C LYS A 283 14.63 -0.96 -1.98
N HIS A 284 13.86 -1.09 -3.05
CA HIS A 284 12.59 -1.78 -3.03
C HIS A 284 12.74 -3.27 -3.29
N TRP A 285 13.87 -3.74 -3.83
CA TRP A 285 14.18 -5.18 -3.84
C TRP A 285 14.14 -5.74 -2.42
N ASN A 286 14.71 -4.99 -1.48
CA ASN A 286 14.72 -5.31 -0.05
C ASN A 286 13.41 -4.91 0.68
N PHE A 287 12.27 -4.92 -0.02
CA PHE A 287 11.01 -4.49 0.61
C PHE A 287 10.68 -5.38 1.81
N ASN A 288 10.80 -6.70 1.72
CA ASN A 288 10.42 -7.61 2.81
C ASN A 288 11.40 -7.58 4.00
N GLU A 289 12.63 -7.15 3.77
CA GLU A 289 13.72 -7.15 4.75
C GLU A 289 13.87 -5.83 5.49
N ARG A 290 13.16 -4.79 5.04
CA ARG A 290 13.23 -3.42 5.56
C ARG A 290 13.15 -3.32 7.08
N TYR A 291 12.44 -4.21 7.77
CA TYR A 291 12.32 -4.20 9.22
C TYR A 291 13.47 -4.97 9.87
N PHE A 292 13.70 -6.20 9.42
CA PHE A 292 14.79 -7.05 9.87
C PHE A 292 16.14 -6.35 9.76
N ASP A 293 16.49 -5.85 8.58
CA ASP A 293 17.80 -5.23 8.31
C ASP A 293 17.97 -3.92 9.08
N ARG A 294 16.91 -3.13 9.26
CA ARG A 294 16.96 -1.91 10.08
C ARG A 294 17.19 -2.19 11.56
N TYR A 295 16.76 -3.35 12.05
CA TYR A 295 16.97 -3.75 13.44
C TYR A 295 18.35 -4.37 13.65
N PHE A 296 18.77 -5.28 12.75
CA PHE A 296 19.96 -6.11 12.96
C PHE A 296 21.25 -5.60 12.28
N LEU A 297 21.20 -4.52 11.50
CA LEU A 297 22.37 -3.94 10.80
C LEU A 297 22.61 -2.45 11.14
N ASN A 298 21.97 -1.93 12.18
CA ASN A 298 22.00 -0.50 12.50
C ASN A 298 23.34 -0.01 13.07
N GLU A 299 24.19 -0.89 13.61
CA GLU A 299 25.47 -0.53 14.22
C GLU A 299 26.60 -0.44 13.20
N LEU A 300 26.54 -1.25 12.15
CA LEU A 300 27.62 -1.39 11.18
C LEU A 300 27.89 -0.09 10.40
N SER A 301 29.17 0.28 10.31
CA SER A 301 29.64 1.41 9.51
C SER A 301 29.73 1.05 8.03
N GLU A 302 29.91 2.05 7.15
CA GLU A 302 30.19 1.81 5.73
C GLU A 302 31.45 0.96 5.54
N GLN A 303 32.42 1.12 6.44
CA GLN A 303 33.68 0.37 6.40
C GLN A 303 33.46 -1.10 6.76
N ASP A 304 32.65 -1.40 7.78
CA ASP A 304 32.25 -2.78 8.10
C ASP A 304 31.54 -3.44 6.91
N TRP A 305 30.70 -2.68 6.20
CA TRP A 305 30.06 -3.18 4.98
C TRP A 305 31.07 -3.50 3.88
N LYS A 306 32.03 -2.60 3.62
CA LYS A 306 33.09 -2.84 2.63
C LYS A 306 33.93 -4.07 2.95
N GLU A 307 34.23 -4.29 4.23
CA GLU A 307 34.99 -5.45 4.70
C GLU A 307 34.23 -6.76 4.46
N GLU A 308 32.96 -6.84 4.87
CA GLU A 308 32.14 -8.04 4.66
C GLU A 308 31.84 -8.28 3.16
N ILE A 309 31.65 -7.22 2.37
CA ILE A 309 31.52 -7.32 0.89
C ILE A 309 32.77 -7.97 0.30
N LYS A 310 33.95 -7.46 0.64
CA LYS A 310 35.22 -7.98 0.13
C LYS A 310 35.41 -9.44 0.53
N LEU A 311 35.11 -9.79 1.79
CA LEU A 311 35.16 -11.17 2.26
C LEU A 311 34.25 -12.09 1.43
N VAL A 312 33.00 -11.69 1.17
CA VAL A 312 32.07 -12.49 0.36
C VAL A 312 32.57 -12.64 -1.07
N GLN A 313 33.08 -11.56 -1.69
CA GLN A 313 33.64 -11.59 -3.04
C GLN A 313 34.84 -12.54 -3.15
N GLU A 314 35.74 -12.53 -2.17
CA GLU A 314 36.93 -13.38 -2.14
C GLU A 314 36.61 -14.86 -1.85
N LYS A 315 35.63 -15.13 -0.98
CA LYS A 315 35.26 -16.50 -0.60
C LYS A 315 34.40 -17.22 -1.64
N LEU A 316 33.61 -16.47 -2.41
CA LEU A 316 32.78 -17.03 -3.48
C LEU A 316 33.57 -17.10 -4.80
N THR A 317 34.62 -17.92 -4.83
CA THR A 317 35.45 -18.11 -6.04
C THR A 317 34.67 -18.80 -7.16
N ASN A 318 35.18 -18.71 -8.39
CA ASN A 318 34.54 -19.34 -9.55
C ASN A 318 34.42 -20.86 -9.39
N GLU A 319 35.38 -21.50 -8.71
CA GLU A 319 35.39 -22.93 -8.40
C GLU A 319 34.30 -23.28 -7.39
N VAL A 320 34.15 -22.49 -6.33
CA VAL A 320 33.08 -22.66 -5.34
C VAL A 320 31.70 -22.51 -6.00
N ILE A 321 31.55 -21.48 -6.84
CA ILE A 321 30.31 -21.25 -7.60
C ILE A 321 30.00 -22.44 -8.50
N LEU A 322 30.97 -22.89 -9.32
CA LEU A 322 30.77 -24.04 -10.21
C LEU A 322 30.40 -25.31 -9.42
N ALA A 323 31.10 -25.57 -8.31
CA ALA A 323 30.83 -26.73 -7.47
C ALA A 323 29.42 -26.69 -6.83
N ALA A 324 28.98 -25.51 -6.40
CA ALA A 324 27.64 -25.29 -5.86
C ALA A 324 26.55 -25.53 -6.92
N PHE A 325 26.71 -24.93 -8.11
CA PHE A 325 25.71 -25.06 -9.18
C PHE A 325 25.61 -26.49 -9.73
N LYS A 326 26.71 -27.26 -9.72
CA LYS A 326 26.73 -28.68 -10.05
C LYS A 326 26.00 -29.58 -9.04
N LYS A 327 25.46 -29.04 -7.95
CA LYS A 327 24.53 -29.77 -7.05
C LYS A 327 23.12 -29.88 -7.62
N MET A 328 22.77 -29.09 -8.62
CA MET A 328 21.55 -29.32 -9.38
C MET A 328 21.66 -30.60 -10.22
N PRO A 329 20.54 -31.26 -10.55
CA PRO A 329 20.56 -32.35 -11.52
C PRO A 329 21.16 -31.91 -12.86
N ASP A 330 21.95 -32.77 -13.50
CA ASP A 330 22.70 -32.43 -14.73
C ASP A 330 21.82 -31.90 -15.87
N THR A 331 20.60 -32.44 -16.01
CA THR A 331 19.63 -31.99 -17.01
C THR A 331 19.17 -30.56 -16.75
N ILE A 332 19.04 -30.17 -15.48
CA ILE A 332 18.68 -28.82 -15.06
C ILE A 332 19.86 -27.87 -15.22
N PHE A 333 21.07 -28.29 -14.83
CA PHE A 333 22.27 -27.51 -15.03
C PHE A 333 22.47 -27.13 -16.51
N LYS A 334 22.22 -28.06 -17.44
CA LYS A 334 22.28 -27.77 -18.89
C LYS A 334 21.24 -26.75 -19.37
N LEU A 335 20.09 -26.64 -18.70
CA LEU A 335 19.01 -25.74 -19.10
C LEU A 335 19.13 -24.33 -18.55
N SER A 336 19.58 -24.17 -17.30
CA SER A 336 19.61 -22.88 -16.60
C SER A 336 20.94 -22.57 -15.89
N GLY A 337 21.83 -23.55 -15.73
CA GLY A 337 23.02 -23.43 -14.90
C GLY A 337 24.00 -22.35 -15.37
N GLU A 338 24.36 -22.34 -16.66
CA GLU A 338 25.33 -21.37 -17.20
C GLU A 338 24.83 -19.92 -17.11
N GLU A 339 23.54 -19.68 -17.43
CA GLU A 339 22.93 -18.36 -17.30
C GLU A 339 22.94 -17.88 -15.85
N LEU A 340 22.48 -18.74 -14.93
CA LEU A 340 22.40 -18.37 -13.52
C LEU A 340 23.77 -18.18 -12.89
N MET A 341 24.76 -18.99 -13.25
CA MET A 341 26.15 -18.79 -12.83
C MET A 341 26.68 -17.45 -13.32
N ARG A 342 26.46 -17.09 -14.58
CA ARG A 342 26.87 -15.77 -15.11
C ARG A 342 26.22 -14.62 -14.34
N PHE A 343 24.93 -14.73 -14.02
CA PHE A 343 24.21 -13.71 -13.25
C PHE A 343 24.72 -13.63 -11.81
N PHE A 344 24.96 -14.78 -11.17
CA PHE A 344 25.53 -14.89 -9.83
C PHE A 344 26.91 -14.23 -9.76
N THR A 345 27.82 -14.60 -10.67
CA THR A 345 29.16 -14.02 -10.78
C THR A 345 29.08 -12.51 -10.98
N SER A 346 28.21 -12.04 -11.88
CA SER A 346 28.02 -10.62 -12.13
C SER A 346 27.56 -9.85 -10.89
N ARG A 347 26.64 -10.42 -10.10
CA ARG A 347 26.18 -9.80 -8.84
C ARG A 347 27.25 -9.82 -7.74
N ARG A 348 28.03 -10.90 -7.64
CA ARG A 348 29.19 -10.98 -6.74
C ARG A 348 30.16 -9.84 -7.08
N ASP A 349 30.48 -9.66 -8.35
CA ASP A 349 31.48 -8.68 -8.80
C ASP A 349 31.00 -7.23 -8.60
N GLN A 350 29.68 -6.98 -8.65
CA GLN A 350 29.06 -5.67 -8.39
C GLN A 350 28.61 -5.46 -6.94
N LEU A 351 28.94 -6.38 -6.02
CA LEU A 351 28.36 -6.39 -4.68
C LEU A 351 28.70 -5.12 -3.88
N ASP A 352 29.86 -4.52 -4.14
CA ASP A 352 30.27 -3.21 -3.60
C ASP A 352 29.28 -2.10 -3.97
N THR A 353 28.80 -2.07 -5.21
CA THR A 353 27.85 -1.07 -5.67
C THR A 353 26.45 -1.36 -5.13
N LEU A 354 25.98 -2.61 -5.27
CA LEU A 354 24.63 -3.01 -4.89
C LEU A 354 24.41 -2.90 -3.37
N ALA A 355 25.31 -3.46 -2.57
CA ALA A 355 25.18 -3.47 -1.12
C ALA A 355 25.38 -2.07 -0.52
N LEU A 356 26.32 -1.25 -1.03
CA LEU A 356 26.51 0.11 -0.52
C LEU A 356 25.36 1.05 -0.88
N GLN A 357 24.67 0.83 -2.01
CA GLN A 357 23.42 1.53 -2.30
C GLN A 357 22.36 1.23 -1.23
N TYR A 358 22.28 -0.02 -0.77
CA TYR A 358 21.36 -0.42 0.28
C TYR A 358 21.77 0.09 1.67
N TYR A 359 23.06 0.01 2.02
CA TYR A 359 23.61 0.61 3.24
C TYR A 359 23.21 2.09 3.36
N LYS A 360 23.40 2.86 2.28
CA LYS A 360 23.02 4.27 2.24
C LYS A 360 21.54 4.45 2.52
N PHE A 361 20.68 3.61 1.93
CA PHE A 361 19.23 3.65 2.16
C PHE A 361 18.82 3.32 3.60
N LEU A 362 19.42 2.29 4.20
CA LEU A 362 19.20 1.97 5.62
C LEU A 362 19.67 3.13 6.51
N SER A 363 20.78 3.77 6.15
CA SER A 363 21.43 4.82 6.93
C SER A 363 20.82 6.21 6.79
N ILE A 364 19.82 6.43 5.92
CA ILE A 364 19.13 7.75 5.83
C ILE A 364 18.47 8.11 7.16
N ASN A 365 17.75 7.15 7.75
CA ASN A 365 17.13 7.27 9.07
C ASN A 365 17.50 6.03 9.88
N VAL A 366 18.15 6.20 11.03
CA VAL A 366 18.60 5.09 11.86
C VAL A 366 17.88 5.14 13.20
N ASP A 367 17.18 4.05 13.52
CA ASP A 367 16.58 3.81 14.82
C ASP A 367 17.59 3.01 15.67
N ILE A 368 17.92 3.50 16.86
CA ILE A 368 18.86 2.89 17.80
C ILE A 368 18.12 2.65 19.13
N PRO A 369 17.53 1.46 19.32
CA PRO A 369 16.97 1.07 20.60
C PRO A 369 18.07 0.64 21.56
N ALA A 370 17.96 1.06 22.82
CA ALA A 370 18.69 0.47 23.94
C ALA A 370 17.93 -0.76 24.48
N SER A 371 18.05 -1.04 25.77
CA SER A 371 17.40 -2.17 26.44
C SER A 371 16.48 -1.68 27.56
N ASP A 372 15.80 -2.58 28.26
CA ASP A 372 15.02 -2.28 29.46
C ASP A 372 15.93 -2.17 30.71
N LYS A 373 17.18 -1.75 30.51
CA LYS A 373 18.22 -1.56 31.53
C LYS A 373 18.76 -0.13 31.41
N LYS A 374 19.62 0.24 32.36
CA LYS A 374 20.17 1.59 32.43
C LYS A 374 21.29 1.78 31.43
N GLU A 375 21.12 2.69 30.48
CA GLU A 375 22.10 3.05 29.47
C GLU A 375 22.45 4.55 29.48
N ILE A 376 23.65 4.86 29.00
CA ILE A 376 24.08 6.24 28.69
C ILE A 376 24.33 6.38 27.19
N PHE A 377 23.62 7.30 26.56
CA PHE A 377 23.83 7.73 25.18
C PHE A 377 24.73 8.97 25.17
N GLU A 378 25.84 8.90 24.47
CA GLU A 378 26.75 10.03 24.25
C GLU A 378 26.75 10.41 22.78
N VAL A 379 26.22 11.59 22.49
CA VAL A 379 26.15 12.19 21.15
C VAL A 379 27.16 13.33 21.08
N ASN A 380 28.16 13.21 20.22
CA ASN A 380 29.19 14.23 20.01
C ASN A 380 29.14 14.79 18.59
N TYR A 381 28.87 16.11 18.47
CA TYR A 381 28.91 16.83 17.20
C TYR A 381 30.36 17.21 16.84
N LEU A 382 30.88 16.60 15.77
CA LEU A 382 32.24 16.81 15.29
C LEU A 382 32.35 18.04 14.39
N ASN A 383 33.53 18.66 14.35
CA ASN A 383 33.80 19.88 13.57
C ASN A 383 33.59 19.72 12.05
N ASP A 384 33.71 18.51 11.52
CA ASP A 384 33.46 18.18 10.11
C ASP A 384 31.96 17.95 9.80
N GLY A 385 31.07 18.18 10.78
CA GLY A 385 29.63 18.02 10.67
C GLY A 385 29.14 16.58 10.86
N LYS A 386 30.04 15.62 11.11
CA LYS A 386 29.66 14.26 11.51
C LYS A 386 29.19 14.20 12.96
N LEU A 387 28.54 13.11 13.30
CA LEU A 387 28.05 12.84 14.64
C LEU A 387 28.60 11.50 15.12
N GLU A 388 29.32 11.48 16.24
CA GLU A 388 29.72 10.24 16.91
C GLU A 388 28.68 9.88 17.98
N LEU A 389 28.19 8.65 17.95
CA LEU A 389 27.31 8.07 18.95
C LEU A 389 28.01 6.91 19.65
N ALA A 390 28.05 6.95 20.97
CA ALA A 390 28.41 5.82 21.82
C ALA A 390 27.26 5.52 22.79
N VAL A 391 26.99 4.24 23.03
CA VAL A 391 26.04 3.81 24.06
C VAL A 391 26.75 2.83 24.98
N ASN A 392 26.70 3.08 26.29
CA ASN A 392 27.28 2.22 27.31
C ASN A 392 26.20 1.80 28.31
N ASN A 393 26.36 0.63 28.95
CA ASN A 393 25.53 0.34 30.12
C ASN A 393 25.97 1.19 31.32
N ILE A 394 25.05 1.37 32.26
CA ILE A 394 25.33 1.88 33.60
C ILE A 394 25.44 0.67 34.52
N ASN A 395 26.61 0.51 35.15
CA ASN A 395 26.86 -0.63 36.01
C ASN A 395 26.12 -0.52 37.36
N LYS A 396 26.20 -1.56 38.20
CA LYS A 396 25.52 -1.60 39.51
C LYS A 396 25.98 -0.51 40.49
N GLU A 397 27.13 0.12 40.25
CA GLU A 397 27.67 1.23 41.05
C GLU A 397 27.22 2.60 40.52
N GLY A 398 26.36 2.64 39.49
CA GLY A 398 25.91 3.89 38.86
C GLY A 398 26.96 4.55 37.97
N LYS A 399 28.02 3.82 37.57
CA LYS A 399 29.09 4.33 36.71
C LYS A 399 28.98 3.81 35.29
N LYS A 400 29.54 4.55 34.34
CA LYS A 400 29.69 4.13 32.95
C LYS A 400 30.43 2.80 32.87
N GLY A 401 29.80 1.82 32.24
CA GLY A 401 30.34 0.48 32.05
C GLY A 401 30.74 0.20 30.61
N ARG A 402 30.45 -1.03 30.17
CA ARG A 402 30.83 -1.60 28.88
C ARG A 402 30.14 -0.87 27.73
N LEU A 403 30.85 -0.75 26.60
CA LEU A 403 30.31 -0.25 25.33
C LEU A 403 29.31 -1.27 24.74
N ILE A 404 28.13 -0.79 24.37
CA ILE A 404 27.06 -1.58 23.73
C ILE A 404 27.01 -1.28 22.23
N TYR A 405 27.13 -0.01 21.87
CA TYR A 405 26.98 0.47 20.49
C TYR A 405 27.96 1.60 20.23
N LYS A 406 28.58 1.63 19.05
CA LYS A 406 29.37 2.78 18.59
C LYS A 406 29.25 2.99 17.08
N ARG A 407 28.93 4.21 16.65
CA ARG A 407 28.90 4.57 15.22
C ARG A 407 29.11 6.05 14.99
N THR A 408 29.84 6.38 13.92
CA THR A 408 29.93 7.76 13.38
C THR A 408 29.01 7.91 12.17
N PHE A 409 28.18 8.95 12.17
CA PHE A 409 27.20 9.23 11.13
C PHE A 409 27.64 10.43 10.28
N ASP A 410 27.56 10.25 8.96
CA ASP A 410 27.88 11.28 7.98
C ASP A 410 26.61 12.01 7.52
N PRO A 411 26.54 13.36 7.59
CA PRO A 411 25.38 14.14 7.15
C PRO A 411 25.09 14.05 5.64
N ALA A 412 26.06 13.62 4.83
CA ALA A 412 25.86 13.36 3.41
C ALA A 412 24.87 12.20 3.20
N VAL A 413 24.95 11.16 4.04
CA VAL A 413 24.12 9.96 3.98
C VAL A 413 22.95 10.01 4.98
N THR A 414 23.27 10.25 6.25
CA THR A 414 22.33 10.21 7.37
C THR A 414 21.61 11.54 7.51
N LYS A 415 20.29 11.51 7.63
CA LYS A 415 19.44 12.71 7.82
C LYS A 415 18.80 12.74 9.21
N GLU A 416 18.63 11.59 9.84
CA GLU A 416 18.01 11.48 11.15
C GLU A 416 18.55 10.26 11.93
N ILE A 417 18.88 10.46 13.20
CA ILE A 417 19.08 9.38 14.16
C ILE A 417 18.05 9.49 15.28
N ARG A 418 17.54 8.34 15.74
CA ARG A 418 16.51 8.25 16.76
C ARG A 418 16.97 7.29 17.84
N LEU A 419 17.22 7.83 19.02
CA LEU A 419 17.68 7.11 20.19
C LEU A 419 16.45 6.79 21.04
N PHE A 420 16.27 5.52 21.39
CA PHE A 420 15.17 5.07 22.24
C PHE A 420 15.75 4.46 23.52
N GLY A 421 15.46 5.08 24.66
CA GLY A 421 15.87 4.58 25.98
C GLY A 421 15.16 3.28 26.38
N MET A 422 13.91 3.11 25.92
CA MET A 422 13.07 1.93 26.20
C MET A 422 12.60 1.88 27.67
N ALA A 423 13.40 1.41 28.61
CA ALA A 423 13.12 1.41 30.04
C ALA A 423 14.44 1.40 30.83
N GLY A 424 14.38 1.59 32.14
CA GLY A 424 15.55 1.92 32.94
C GLY A 424 15.80 3.43 33.00
N GLU A 425 16.55 3.85 34.01
CA GLU A 425 16.93 5.24 34.20
C GLU A 425 18.06 5.61 33.23
N ASP A 426 17.72 6.12 32.04
CA ASP A 426 18.70 6.42 31.00
C ASP A 426 19.23 7.85 31.04
N VAL A 427 20.45 8.02 30.52
CA VAL A 427 21.10 9.33 30.40
C VAL A 427 21.43 9.63 28.94
N PHE A 428 20.89 10.73 28.42
CA PHE A 428 21.21 11.25 27.10
C PHE A 428 22.11 12.48 27.23
N SER A 429 23.39 12.34 26.85
CA SER A 429 24.39 13.40 26.88
C SER A 429 24.73 13.88 25.47
N VAL A 430 24.61 15.18 25.21
CA VAL A 430 24.87 15.79 23.91
C VAL A 430 25.93 16.88 24.05
N THR A 431 27.05 16.72 23.35
CA THR A 431 28.22 17.60 23.42
C THR A 431 28.75 17.94 22.02
N GLY A 432 29.75 18.83 21.97
CA GLY A 432 30.43 19.23 20.74
C GLY A 432 29.86 20.51 20.12
N ASN A 433 30.73 21.26 19.45
CA ASN A 433 30.43 22.55 18.82
C ASN A 433 30.32 22.46 17.29
N GLY A 434 30.38 21.24 16.72
CA GLY A 434 30.20 21.01 15.30
C GLY A 434 28.78 21.28 14.81
N ASN A 435 28.63 21.76 13.56
CA ASN A 435 27.33 21.98 12.94
C ASN A 435 26.98 20.80 11.99
N SER A 436 25.96 20.02 12.33
CA SER A 436 25.51 18.86 11.54
C SER A 436 24.08 19.01 10.99
N GLY A 437 23.88 18.66 9.72
CA GLY A 437 22.54 18.54 9.14
C GLY A 437 21.72 17.35 9.66
N ILE A 438 22.30 16.47 10.49
CA ILE A 438 21.64 15.29 11.06
C ILE A 438 20.68 15.72 12.16
N LYS A 439 19.42 15.30 12.05
CA LYS A 439 18.44 15.49 13.11
C LYS A 439 18.60 14.41 14.19
N VAL A 440 18.80 14.81 15.43
CA VAL A 440 18.83 13.90 16.58
C VAL A 440 17.49 13.94 17.30
N ARG A 441 16.90 12.75 17.53
CA ARG A 441 15.74 12.57 18.41
C ARG A 441 16.13 11.67 19.56
N MET A 442 15.92 12.15 20.78
CA MET A 442 16.12 11.41 22.01
C MET A 442 14.73 11.12 22.56
N VAL A 443 14.40 9.84 22.68
CA VAL A 443 13.11 9.34 23.12
C VAL A 443 13.36 8.58 24.42
N GLY A 444 12.78 9.06 25.51
CA GLY A 444 12.86 8.42 26.82
C GLY A 444 12.18 7.05 26.87
N GLY A 445 12.10 6.50 28.07
CA GLY A 445 11.63 5.16 28.37
C GLY A 445 10.43 5.12 29.33
N ALA A 446 10.30 4.01 30.04
CA ALA A 446 9.27 3.81 31.04
C ALA A 446 9.62 4.39 32.42
N ASP A 447 10.92 4.55 32.71
CA ASP A 447 11.46 5.02 33.97
C ASP A 447 12.08 6.43 33.82
N ASP A 448 12.65 6.98 34.88
CA ASP A 448 13.13 8.37 34.93
C ASP A 448 14.35 8.60 34.03
N ASP A 449 14.21 9.49 33.06
CA ASP A 449 15.27 9.82 32.11
C ASP A 449 15.93 11.17 32.39
N LYS A 450 17.22 11.26 32.03
CA LYS A 450 18.00 12.50 32.12
C LYS A 450 18.52 12.94 30.76
N PHE A 451 18.25 14.19 30.41
CA PHE A 451 18.68 14.80 29.15
C PHE A 451 19.64 15.97 29.40
N GLU A 452 20.92 15.77 29.10
CA GLU A 452 22.00 16.73 29.30
C GLU A 452 22.50 17.24 27.95
N ILE A 453 22.34 18.54 27.68
CA ILE A 453 22.80 19.16 26.43
C ILE A 453 23.73 20.31 26.77
N ALA A 454 24.98 20.20 26.32
CA ALA A 454 26.00 21.21 26.55
C ALA A 454 25.67 22.52 25.80
N LYS A 455 26.13 23.66 26.35
CA LYS A 455 25.74 25.00 25.87
C LYS A 455 26.29 25.33 24.48
N GLU A 456 27.42 24.73 24.12
CA GLU A 456 28.10 24.88 22.84
C GLU A 456 27.40 24.15 21.68
N VAL A 457 26.41 23.29 21.96
CA VAL A 457 25.66 22.56 20.94
C VAL A 457 24.76 23.52 20.18
N GLY A 458 25.16 23.90 18.97
CA GLY A 458 24.39 24.81 18.11
C GLY A 458 23.08 24.20 17.58
N ASN A 459 23.03 22.88 17.39
CA ASN A 459 21.90 22.20 16.77
C ASN A 459 20.95 21.59 17.79
N LYS A 460 19.78 22.20 17.97
CA LYS A 460 18.78 21.78 18.97
C LYS A 460 18.22 20.38 18.65
N PRO A 461 18.53 19.34 19.45
CA PRO A 461 17.92 18.03 19.29
C PRO A 461 16.45 18.06 19.72
N PHE A 462 15.71 17.01 19.35
CA PHE A 462 14.34 16.80 19.83
C PHE A 462 14.35 15.86 21.03
N VAL A 463 13.61 16.22 22.08
CA VAL A 463 13.42 15.40 23.28
C VAL A 463 11.96 14.98 23.35
N TYR A 464 11.71 13.68 23.47
CA TYR A 464 10.37 13.09 23.62
C TYR A 464 10.33 12.36 24.94
N ASP A 465 9.35 12.71 25.77
CA ASP A 465 9.13 12.01 27.02
C ASP A 465 7.78 12.29 27.67
N ARG A 466 7.49 11.55 28.74
CA ARG A 466 6.41 11.80 29.68
C ARG A 466 6.59 13.15 30.36
N SER A 467 5.55 13.98 30.27
CA SER A 467 5.51 15.29 30.95
C SER A 467 5.11 15.20 32.42
N ASP A 468 4.64 14.03 32.85
CA ASP A 468 4.05 13.75 34.16
C ASP A 468 4.86 12.78 35.02
N GLU A 469 6.03 12.35 34.52
CA GLU A 469 7.03 11.56 35.24
C GLU A 469 8.21 12.46 35.65
N PRO A 470 9.03 12.09 36.66
CA PRO A 470 10.07 12.95 37.23
C PRO A 470 11.37 13.01 36.40
N ASN A 471 11.22 13.15 35.08
CA ASN A 471 12.30 13.30 34.11
C ASN A 471 13.06 14.63 34.24
N THR A 472 14.35 14.62 33.94
CA THR A 472 15.21 15.81 33.94
C THR A 472 15.40 16.34 32.52
N PHE A 473 14.75 17.47 32.20
CA PHE A 473 14.80 18.09 30.88
C PHE A 473 15.81 19.25 30.78
N PRO A 474 16.42 19.47 29.59
CA PRO A 474 17.23 20.64 29.32
C PRO A 474 16.36 21.88 29.17
N GLU A 475 17.00 23.05 29.17
CA GLU A 475 16.32 24.30 28.82
C GLU A 475 15.70 24.25 27.41
N ARG A 476 14.55 24.92 27.22
CA ARG A 476 13.90 25.04 25.90
C ARG A 476 14.75 25.80 24.87
N SER A 477 15.72 26.58 25.34
CA SER A 477 16.75 27.23 24.52
C SER A 477 17.66 26.19 23.86
N SER A 478 17.96 25.07 24.52
CA SER A 478 18.88 24.03 24.04
C SER A 478 18.20 22.90 23.26
N ALA A 479 16.89 22.65 23.47
CA ALA A 479 16.18 21.53 22.83
C ALA A 479 14.75 21.84 22.38
N LYS A 480 14.27 21.05 21.41
CA LYS A 480 12.86 21.03 20.97
C LYS A 480 12.09 19.96 21.76
N LEU A 481 11.52 20.36 22.90
CA LEU A 481 10.75 19.46 23.77
C LEU A 481 9.39 19.07 23.14
N ARG A 482 9.12 17.76 23.06
CA ARG A 482 7.91 17.12 22.52
C ARG A 482 7.31 16.18 23.57
N LEU A 483 6.93 16.75 24.70
CA LEU A 483 6.44 16.02 25.87
C LEU A 483 4.95 15.69 25.77
N GLY A 484 4.51 14.61 26.41
CA GLY A 484 3.09 14.21 26.48
C GLY A 484 2.77 13.38 27.73
N ARG A 485 1.48 13.21 28.05
CA ARG A 485 1.01 12.35 29.16
C ARG A 485 0.57 10.96 28.70
N ASP A 486 0.85 10.59 27.46
CA ASP A 486 0.51 9.29 26.87
C ASP A 486 1.81 8.52 26.66
N THR A 487 1.86 7.24 27.06
CA THR A 487 3.08 6.40 26.96
C THR A 487 3.48 6.19 25.51
N MET A 488 2.56 6.42 24.56
CA MET A 488 2.86 6.47 23.13
C MET A 488 3.89 7.54 22.74
N VAL A 489 4.20 8.50 23.62
CA VAL A 489 5.33 9.43 23.42
C VAL A 489 6.70 8.74 23.51
N ASN A 490 6.79 7.57 24.15
CA ASN A 490 8.05 6.81 24.27
C ASN A 490 8.04 5.51 23.45
N TYR A 491 6.90 5.13 22.87
CA TYR A 491 6.77 3.89 22.11
C TYR A 491 7.76 3.76 20.95
N PHE A 492 8.49 2.64 20.94
CA PHE A 492 9.34 2.16 19.86
C PHE A 492 8.58 1.13 19.02
N ASP A 493 8.41 1.43 17.73
CA ASP A 493 7.79 0.52 16.77
C ASP A 493 8.83 0.06 15.74
N LYS A 494 9.31 -1.17 15.91
CA LYS A 494 10.24 -1.83 14.99
C LYS A 494 9.70 -2.00 13.56
N ASN A 495 8.38 -1.87 13.37
CA ASN A 495 7.71 -2.00 12.08
C ASN A 495 7.26 -0.64 11.49
N SER A 496 7.74 0.47 12.05
CA SER A 496 7.26 1.82 11.68
C SER A 496 7.77 2.33 10.33
N PHE A 497 8.82 1.72 9.76
CA PHE A 497 9.35 2.17 8.48
C PHE A 497 8.36 1.93 7.34
N LEU A 498 8.04 3.01 6.62
CA LEU A 498 7.23 3.00 5.41
C LEU A 498 8.04 3.67 4.29
N TYR A 499 7.91 3.13 3.08
CA TYR A 499 8.50 3.75 1.90
C TYR A 499 7.72 5.01 1.51
N ASP A 500 8.46 6.00 1.02
CA ASP A 500 7.87 7.08 0.23
C ASP A 500 7.23 6.51 -1.03
N ARG A 501 6.25 7.24 -1.53
CA ARG A 501 5.21 6.73 -2.39
C ARG A 501 5.00 7.70 -3.55
N SER A 502 5.33 7.34 -4.78
CA SER A 502 4.99 8.18 -5.92
C SER A 502 4.75 7.45 -7.22
N GLY A 503 3.80 7.93 -8.01
CA GLY A 503 3.50 7.36 -9.31
C GLY A 503 2.28 7.97 -10.00
N PRO A 504 2.01 7.56 -11.25
CA PRO A 504 0.85 8.01 -11.99
C PRO A 504 -0.43 7.35 -11.47
N LEU A 505 -1.54 8.06 -11.63
CA LEU A 505 -2.91 7.61 -11.40
C LEU A 505 -3.72 7.81 -12.69
N PHE A 506 -4.80 7.05 -12.84
CA PHE A 506 -5.69 7.14 -14.01
C PHE A 506 -7.14 7.10 -13.55
N SER A 507 -8.01 7.85 -14.23
CA SER A 507 -9.45 7.86 -13.98
C SER A 507 -10.23 7.92 -15.30
N GLY A 508 -11.48 7.45 -15.27
CA GLY A 508 -12.38 7.47 -16.43
C GLY A 508 -13.85 7.53 -16.01
N GLY A 509 -14.70 8.19 -16.80
CA GLY A 509 -16.15 8.28 -16.53
C GLY A 509 -16.94 8.80 -17.74
N TYR A 510 -18.26 8.70 -17.71
CA TYR A 510 -19.15 9.23 -18.76
C TYR A 510 -20.47 9.74 -18.17
N ASN A 511 -20.94 10.90 -18.61
CA ASN A 511 -22.34 11.30 -18.42
C ASN A 511 -22.81 12.22 -19.56
N ILE A 512 -24.12 12.40 -19.68
CA ILE A 512 -24.73 13.14 -20.79
C ILE A 512 -24.32 14.62 -20.86
N ASP A 513 -24.03 15.25 -19.71
CA ASP A 513 -23.66 16.66 -19.63
C ASP A 513 -22.15 16.90 -19.85
N GLN A 514 -21.30 15.94 -19.50
CA GLN A 514 -19.83 16.08 -19.52
C GLN A 514 -19.16 15.20 -20.58
N GLY A 515 -19.91 14.33 -21.26
CA GLY A 515 -19.38 13.32 -22.17
C GLY A 515 -18.41 12.36 -21.47
N ILE A 516 -17.50 11.77 -22.24
CA ILE A 516 -16.39 10.97 -21.74
C ILE A 516 -15.41 11.88 -20.99
N GLN A 517 -15.02 11.46 -19.79
CA GLN A 517 -13.99 12.06 -18.96
C GLN A 517 -12.81 11.10 -18.85
N LEU A 518 -11.61 11.58 -19.15
CA LEU A 518 -10.36 10.84 -18.96
C LEU A 518 -9.42 11.67 -18.10
N GLY A 519 -8.88 11.07 -17.05
CA GLY A 519 -7.96 11.74 -16.15
C GLY A 519 -6.64 11.03 -15.99
N VAL A 520 -5.58 11.83 -15.96
CA VAL A 520 -4.24 11.40 -15.55
C VAL A 520 -3.89 12.16 -14.29
N GLY A 521 -3.42 11.44 -13.28
CA GLY A 521 -2.98 12.02 -12.02
C GLY A 521 -1.55 11.63 -11.68
N TYR A 522 -0.97 12.34 -10.71
CA TYR A 522 0.30 12.00 -10.09
C TYR A 522 0.17 12.16 -8.58
N ILE A 523 0.59 11.13 -7.85
CA ILE A 523 0.63 11.15 -6.39
C ILE A 523 2.09 11.16 -5.91
N TYR A 524 2.35 11.95 -4.88
CA TYR A 524 3.60 11.93 -4.11
C TYR A 524 3.28 11.98 -2.61
N GLU A 525 3.51 10.89 -1.92
CA GLU A 525 3.32 10.69 -0.49
C GLU A 525 4.66 10.43 0.18
N LYS A 526 5.00 11.26 1.17
CA LYS A 526 6.24 11.20 1.93
C LYS A 526 5.96 10.80 3.37
N GLN A 527 6.75 9.85 3.86
CA GLN A 527 6.64 9.34 5.22
C GLN A 527 7.45 10.20 6.20
N GLY A 528 7.12 10.12 7.49
CA GLY A 528 7.85 10.86 8.52
C GLY A 528 7.62 10.34 9.92
N PHE A 529 8.57 10.65 10.82
CA PHE A 529 8.57 10.17 12.20
C PHE A 529 7.26 10.53 12.91
N ARG A 530 6.51 9.49 13.35
CA ARG A 530 5.22 9.60 14.05
C ARG A 530 4.18 10.48 13.33
N LYS A 531 4.19 10.42 12.00
CA LYS A 531 3.17 11.00 11.12
C LYS A 531 2.45 9.85 10.42
N ALA A 532 1.15 9.73 10.64
CA ALA A 532 0.32 8.70 10.05
C ALA A 532 -0.94 9.33 9.43
N PRO A 533 -1.44 8.83 8.28
CA PRO A 533 -0.87 7.73 7.48
C PRO A 533 0.37 8.11 6.66
N TYR A 534 0.71 9.39 6.60
CA TYR A 534 1.91 9.95 5.96
C TYR A 534 2.30 11.28 6.64
N ALA A 535 3.45 11.84 6.29
CA ALA A 535 3.84 13.20 6.69
C ALA A 535 3.28 14.26 5.74
N THR A 536 3.43 14.05 4.43
CA THR A 536 2.90 14.94 3.40
C THR A 536 2.39 14.12 2.23
N LYS A 537 1.25 14.52 1.64
CA LYS A 537 0.72 13.92 0.42
C LYS A 537 0.36 15.02 -0.57
N HIS A 538 0.77 14.85 -1.81
CA HIS A 538 0.44 15.69 -2.94
C HIS A 538 -0.27 14.83 -3.97
N GLU A 539 -1.42 15.28 -4.43
CA GLU A 539 -2.15 14.68 -5.55
C GLU A 539 -2.42 15.77 -6.57
N PHE A 540 -1.99 15.53 -7.81
CA PHE A 540 -2.31 16.36 -8.96
C PHE A 540 -3.15 15.53 -9.92
N TRP A 541 -4.19 16.13 -10.48
CA TRP A 541 -5.05 15.52 -11.49
C TRP A 541 -5.30 16.48 -12.63
N ALA A 542 -5.23 15.97 -13.85
CA ALA A 542 -5.71 16.65 -15.05
C ALA A 542 -6.76 15.75 -15.70
N ASN A 543 -8.02 16.18 -15.64
CA ASN A 543 -9.15 15.48 -16.27
C ASN A 543 -9.60 16.28 -17.48
N TYR A 544 -9.78 15.62 -18.62
CA TYR A 544 -10.36 16.23 -19.82
C TYR A 544 -11.79 15.72 -20.02
N SER A 545 -12.73 16.64 -20.24
CA SER A 545 -14.13 16.34 -20.50
C SER A 545 -14.46 16.63 -21.96
N THR A 546 -14.83 15.58 -22.70
CA THR A 546 -15.16 15.70 -24.14
C THR A 546 -16.43 16.50 -24.40
N GLY A 547 -17.46 16.34 -23.57
CA GLY A 547 -18.72 17.09 -23.70
C GLY A 547 -18.54 18.58 -23.39
N ARG A 548 -17.65 18.91 -22.45
CA ARG A 548 -17.34 20.31 -22.12
C ARG A 548 -16.21 20.89 -22.96
N LYS A 549 -15.39 20.06 -23.62
CA LYS A 549 -14.16 20.47 -24.32
C LYS A 549 -13.22 21.30 -23.43
N SER A 550 -13.11 20.93 -22.14
CA SER A 550 -12.36 21.67 -21.13
C SER A 550 -11.61 20.73 -20.18
N PHE A 551 -10.66 21.29 -19.42
CA PHE A 551 -9.97 20.57 -18.37
C PHE A 551 -10.54 20.88 -16.98
N ILE A 552 -10.35 19.90 -16.09
CA ILE A 552 -10.47 20.05 -14.65
C ILE A 552 -9.09 19.71 -14.09
N LEU A 553 -8.39 20.71 -13.58
CA LEU A 553 -7.09 20.54 -12.92
C LEU A 553 -7.29 20.64 -11.42
N ASP A 554 -6.92 19.58 -10.70
CA ASP A 554 -7.05 19.50 -9.25
C ASP A 554 -5.67 19.27 -8.62
N TYR A 555 -5.37 20.04 -7.58
CA TYR A 555 -4.21 19.85 -6.73
C TYR A 555 -4.64 19.82 -5.26
N VAL A 556 -4.23 18.77 -4.55
CA VAL A 556 -4.40 18.63 -3.10
C VAL A 556 -3.06 18.38 -2.44
N GLY A 557 -2.61 19.29 -1.58
CA GLY A 557 -1.49 19.11 -0.66
C GLY A 557 -2.00 18.93 0.77
N ASP A 558 -1.71 17.79 1.39
CA ASP A 558 -2.11 17.46 2.77
C ASP A 558 -0.86 17.19 3.63
N PHE A 559 -0.61 18.09 4.58
CA PHE A 559 0.56 18.08 5.47
C PHE A 559 0.11 17.74 6.90
N LYS A 560 0.46 16.56 7.38
CA LYS A 560 0.03 16.09 8.70
C LYS A 560 0.75 16.80 9.84
N LYS A 561 -0.01 17.26 10.83
CA LYS A 561 0.50 17.96 12.03
C LYS A 561 1.54 19.04 11.65
N ALA A 562 1.23 19.86 10.64
CA ALA A 562 2.12 20.90 10.12
C ALA A 562 2.33 22.02 11.15
N ILE A 563 1.26 22.40 11.87
CA ILE A 563 1.28 23.41 12.94
C ILE A 563 0.70 22.80 14.22
N GLY A 564 1.57 22.40 15.14
CA GLY A 564 1.17 21.69 16.35
C GLY A 564 0.45 20.38 16.01
N ASN A 565 -0.80 20.24 16.49
CA ASN A 565 -1.66 19.09 16.19
C ASN A 565 -2.61 19.33 14.99
N ASN A 566 -2.44 20.42 14.25
CA ASN A 566 -3.26 20.76 13.11
C ASN A 566 -2.57 20.34 11.80
N ASP A 567 -3.34 19.69 10.93
CA ASP A 567 -2.98 19.41 9.56
C ASP A 567 -3.11 20.69 8.72
N LEU A 568 -2.24 20.90 7.74
CA LEU A 568 -2.39 21.95 6.73
C LEU A 568 -2.86 21.30 5.43
N ILE A 569 -3.94 21.83 4.85
CA ILE A 569 -4.53 21.36 3.60
C ILE A 569 -4.52 22.53 2.62
N ILE A 570 -3.92 22.32 1.46
CA ILE A 570 -3.93 23.25 0.33
C ILE A 570 -4.70 22.56 -0.78
N HIS A 571 -5.74 23.21 -1.28
CA HIS A 571 -6.53 22.70 -2.39
C HIS A 571 -6.64 23.78 -3.45
N ALA A 572 -6.33 23.42 -4.70
CA ALA A 572 -6.50 24.28 -5.85
C ALA A 572 -7.26 23.50 -6.93
N ASN A 573 -8.37 24.06 -7.40
CA ASN A 573 -9.21 23.48 -8.43
C ASN A 573 -9.40 24.50 -9.55
N PHE A 574 -9.08 24.12 -10.77
CA PHE A 574 -9.29 24.92 -11.97
C PHE A 574 -10.24 24.21 -12.92
N LEU A 575 -11.29 24.91 -13.32
CA LEU A 575 -12.25 24.51 -14.34
C LEU A 575 -12.00 25.40 -15.57
N GLY A 576 -11.39 24.86 -16.62
CA GLY A 576 -11.07 25.61 -17.83
C GLY A 576 -9.95 24.99 -18.68
N PRO A 577 -9.48 25.66 -19.74
CA PRO A 577 -10.10 26.84 -20.34
C PRO A 577 -11.49 26.52 -20.92
N ASN A 578 -12.34 27.53 -21.02
CA ASN A 578 -13.66 27.51 -21.63
C ASN A 578 -14.55 26.39 -21.11
N ASN A 579 -14.52 26.15 -19.80
CA ASN A 579 -15.38 25.16 -19.17
C ASN A 579 -16.86 25.48 -19.38
N LEU A 580 -17.68 24.45 -19.33
CA LEU A 580 -19.12 24.54 -19.60
C LEU A 580 -19.91 24.25 -18.32
N SER A 581 -20.86 25.12 -17.99
CA SER A 581 -21.84 24.90 -16.92
C SER A 581 -23.22 25.26 -17.43
N ASN A 582 -24.25 24.63 -16.88
CA ASN A 582 -25.62 25.04 -17.17
C ASN A 582 -26.03 26.21 -16.26
N PHE A 583 -26.83 27.12 -16.77
CA PHE A 583 -27.53 28.18 -16.04
C PHE A 583 -28.85 28.52 -16.72
N PHE A 584 -29.97 28.35 -16.00
CA PHE A 584 -31.34 28.55 -16.51
C PHE A 584 -32.00 29.81 -15.92
N GLY A 585 -31.21 30.70 -15.33
CA GLY A 585 -31.71 31.85 -14.57
C GLY A 585 -31.87 31.57 -13.08
N LEU A 586 -32.34 32.60 -12.37
CA LEU A 586 -32.59 32.54 -10.93
C LEU A 586 -34.04 32.16 -10.66
N GLY A 587 -34.24 31.25 -9.71
CA GLY A 587 -35.56 30.88 -9.21
C GLY A 587 -35.91 29.40 -9.36
N ASN A 588 -37.01 29.03 -8.72
CA ASN A 588 -37.54 27.67 -8.68
C ASN A 588 -38.53 27.39 -9.82
N ASN A 589 -39.09 28.45 -10.41
CA ASN A 589 -40.05 28.42 -11.51
C ASN A 589 -39.40 28.65 -12.89
N THR A 590 -38.07 28.71 -13.00
CA THR A 590 -37.40 28.90 -14.29
C THR A 590 -37.82 27.83 -15.30
N GLU A 591 -38.05 28.22 -16.54
CA GLU A 591 -38.49 27.33 -17.61
C GLU A 591 -37.30 26.80 -18.41
N PHE A 592 -37.38 25.52 -18.79
CA PHE A 592 -36.50 24.91 -19.78
C PHE A 592 -37.34 24.68 -21.03
N VAL A 593 -37.08 25.46 -22.07
CA VAL A 593 -37.76 25.32 -23.36
C VAL A 593 -36.84 24.54 -24.28
N ASP A 594 -37.22 23.29 -24.58
CA ASP A 594 -36.48 22.43 -25.50
C ASP A 594 -37.05 22.64 -26.90
N LEU A 595 -36.43 23.56 -27.65
CA LEU A 595 -36.76 23.78 -29.06
C LEU A 595 -35.88 22.85 -29.90
N ASP A 596 -36.45 21.74 -30.36
CA ASP A 596 -35.86 20.94 -31.43
C ASP A 596 -36.18 21.61 -32.78
N PHE A 597 -35.22 21.63 -33.71
CA PHE A 597 -35.30 22.32 -35.02
C PHE A 597 -36.30 21.69 -36.03
N ASP A 598 -37.39 21.09 -35.59
CA ASP A 598 -38.44 20.53 -36.48
C ASP A 598 -39.70 21.43 -36.58
N ASP A 599 -39.79 22.52 -35.80
CA ASP A 599 -40.86 23.50 -35.93
C ASP A 599 -40.46 24.61 -36.92
N GLU A 600 -41.24 24.79 -37.99
CA GLU A 600 -41.11 25.77 -39.10
C GLU A 600 -41.12 27.26 -38.67
N THR A 601 -40.81 27.57 -37.42
CA THR A 601 -40.59 28.95 -36.93
C THR A 601 -39.14 29.37 -37.16
N GLU A 602 -38.83 29.64 -38.43
CA GLU A 602 -37.53 30.11 -38.94
C GLU A 602 -37.19 31.58 -38.56
N GLU A 603 -37.92 32.23 -37.65
CA GLU A 603 -37.85 33.70 -37.44
C GLU A 603 -37.22 34.19 -36.12
N LEU A 604 -36.56 33.34 -35.32
CA LEU A 604 -35.78 33.80 -34.15
C LEU A 604 -34.28 33.54 -34.35
N LEU A 605 -33.65 34.47 -35.07
CA LEU A 605 -32.21 34.52 -35.39
C LEU A 605 -31.33 34.67 -34.12
N ASP A 606 -30.11 34.10 -34.19
CA ASP A 606 -28.94 34.23 -33.28
C ASP A 606 -28.97 33.49 -31.91
N ARG A 607 -29.51 32.26 -31.84
CA ARG A 607 -29.48 31.43 -30.61
C ARG A 607 -29.09 29.97 -30.85
N GLU A 608 -28.30 29.38 -29.95
CA GLU A 608 -28.09 27.93 -29.90
C GLU A 608 -29.42 27.23 -29.52
N ALA A 609 -29.71 26.02 -30.04
CA ALA A 609 -30.94 25.30 -29.71
C ALA A 609 -30.82 24.35 -28.50
N GLY A 610 -31.99 24.00 -27.95
CA GLY A 610 -32.15 23.06 -26.83
C GLY A 610 -31.26 23.38 -25.62
N ILE A 611 -30.63 22.35 -25.04
CA ILE A 611 -29.78 22.49 -23.86
C ILE A 611 -28.54 23.36 -24.06
N SER A 612 -28.08 23.56 -25.30
CA SER A 612 -26.86 24.32 -25.59
C SER A 612 -27.02 25.82 -25.32
N TYR A 613 -28.23 26.36 -25.54
CA TYR A 613 -28.61 27.72 -25.15
C TYR A 613 -28.33 28.02 -23.67
N TYR A 614 -28.59 27.06 -22.78
CA TYR A 614 -28.44 27.24 -21.34
C TYR A 614 -27.04 26.93 -20.81
N ARG A 615 -26.07 26.62 -21.68
CA ARG A 615 -24.71 26.20 -21.30
C ARG A 615 -23.71 27.35 -21.42
N ASN A 616 -23.35 28.01 -20.33
CA ASN A 616 -22.41 29.14 -20.36
C ASN A 616 -20.92 28.69 -20.32
N ARG A 617 -20.06 29.37 -21.09
CA ARG A 617 -18.59 29.20 -21.11
C ARG A 617 -17.93 30.06 -20.05
N TYR A 618 -17.07 29.48 -19.23
CA TYR A 618 -16.36 30.20 -18.17
C TYR A 618 -15.06 29.52 -17.77
N ASN A 619 -14.20 30.26 -17.08
CA ASN A 619 -13.05 29.73 -16.34
C ASN A 619 -13.26 30.01 -14.85
N TYR A 620 -12.90 29.05 -14.00
CA TYR A 620 -12.98 29.22 -12.56
C TYR A 620 -11.79 28.57 -11.88
N LEU A 621 -11.01 29.36 -11.15
CA LEU A 621 -9.95 28.89 -10.26
C LEU A 621 -10.39 29.13 -8.83
N ASN A 622 -10.34 28.09 -8.00
CA ASN A 622 -10.55 28.21 -6.57
C ASN A 622 -9.36 27.64 -5.81
N ILE A 623 -8.83 28.39 -4.85
CA ILE A 623 -7.73 27.98 -3.99
C ILE A 623 -8.16 28.16 -2.53
N ASP A 624 -8.09 27.09 -1.75
CA ASP A 624 -8.31 27.15 -0.29
C ASP A 624 -7.11 26.59 0.48
N VAL A 625 -6.70 27.32 1.54
CA VAL A 625 -5.62 26.95 2.45
C VAL A 625 -6.18 26.87 3.86
N LYS A 626 -6.26 25.66 4.40
CA LYS A 626 -6.96 25.36 5.65
C LYS A 626 -6.07 24.69 6.66
N LEU A 627 -6.25 25.04 7.93
CA LEU A 627 -5.81 24.22 9.05
C LEU A 627 -6.95 23.32 9.50
N GLY A 628 -6.67 22.03 9.65
CA GLY A 628 -7.62 21.01 10.08
C GLY A 628 -7.20 20.34 11.39
N ARG A 629 -8.13 20.16 12.32
CA ARG A 629 -7.90 19.44 13.58
C ARG A 629 -8.91 18.31 13.73
N LYS A 630 -8.40 17.09 13.93
CA LYS A 630 -9.22 15.98 14.42
C LYS A 630 -9.41 16.13 15.92
N LEU A 631 -10.65 16.28 16.36
CA LEU A 631 -10.99 16.32 17.79
C LEU A 631 -11.12 14.91 18.37
N ASN A 632 -11.59 13.96 17.55
CA ASN A 632 -11.57 12.53 17.82
C ASN A 632 -11.47 11.76 16.49
N ARG A 633 -11.67 10.43 16.50
CA ARG A 633 -11.57 9.59 15.29
C ARG A 633 -12.62 9.88 14.21
N PHE A 634 -13.74 10.53 14.54
CA PHE A 634 -14.85 10.81 13.62
C PHE A 634 -15.03 12.30 13.33
N LEU A 635 -14.77 13.17 14.32
CA LEU A 635 -15.01 14.61 14.23
C LEU A 635 -13.73 15.38 13.87
N LYS A 636 -13.81 16.14 12.77
CA LYS A 636 -12.78 17.06 12.28
C LYS A 636 -13.36 18.47 12.15
N LEU A 637 -12.60 19.45 12.62
CA LEU A 637 -12.81 20.87 12.34
C LEU A 637 -11.77 21.34 11.33
N GLU A 638 -12.14 22.23 10.42
CA GLU A 638 -11.20 22.92 9.54
C GLU A 638 -11.56 24.39 9.37
N GLY A 639 -10.56 25.23 9.16
CA GLY A 639 -10.73 26.67 8.99
C GLY A 639 -9.54 27.28 8.26
N GLY A 640 -9.78 28.27 7.42
CA GLY A 640 -8.74 28.84 6.58
C GLY A 640 -9.17 30.00 5.71
N ILE A 641 -8.28 30.36 4.81
CA ILE A 641 -8.49 31.39 3.80
C ILE A 641 -8.79 30.75 2.45
N LEU A 642 -9.45 31.50 1.59
CA LEU A 642 -9.74 31.08 0.23
C LEU A 642 -9.62 32.27 -0.73
N ALA A 643 -9.27 31.96 -1.97
CA ALA A 643 -9.25 32.90 -3.09
C ALA A 643 -9.92 32.23 -4.30
N SER A 644 -10.68 33.01 -5.07
CA SER A 644 -11.29 32.51 -6.30
C SER A 644 -11.13 33.53 -7.42
N TYR A 645 -10.95 33.04 -8.64
CA TYR A 645 -10.99 33.81 -9.87
C TYR A 645 -12.04 33.22 -10.80
N TYR A 646 -12.91 34.07 -11.31
CA TYR A 646 -13.94 33.71 -12.29
C TYR A 646 -13.82 34.63 -13.50
N THR A 647 -13.94 34.07 -14.70
CA THR A 647 -14.10 34.86 -15.93
C THR A 647 -15.01 34.13 -16.92
N SER A 648 -15.67 34.89 -17.76
CA SER A 648 -16.61 34.40 -18.77
C SER A 648 -16.66 35.40 -19.92
N GLU A 649 -15.88 35.17 -20.96
CA GLU A 649 -15.80 36.10 -22.09
C GLU A 649 -17.10 36.11 -22.92
N ALA A 650 -17.39 37.26 -23.52
CA ALA A 650 -18.60 37.47 -24.34
C ALA A 650 -18.61 36.57 -25.57
N GLU A 651 -17.47 36.45 -26.28
CA GLU A 651 -17.32 35.66 -27.51
C GLU A 651 -17.80 34.21 -27.36
N GLY A 652 -17.60 33.60 -26.18
CA GLY A 652 -18.05 32.23 -25.91
C GLY A 652 -19.52 32.07 -25.49
N ASN A 653 -20.27 33.16 -25.40
CA ASN A 653 -21.60 33.22 -24.80
C ASN A 653 -22.63 34.06 -25.57
N GLU A 654 -22.30 34.64 -26.74
CA GLU A 654 -23.18 35.58 -27.48
C GLU A 654 -24.55 34.98 -27.84
N GLU A 655 -24.57 33.74 -28.34
CA GLU A 655 -25.79 33.02 -28.78
C GLU A 655 -26.47 32.22 -27.63
N ARG A 656 -26.14 32.53 -26.37
CA ARG A 656 -26.52 31.73 -25.20
C ARG A 656 -27.34 32.54 -24.21
N PHE A 657 -28.11 31.85 -23.36
CA PHE A 657 -28.93 32.45 -22.30
C PHE A 657 -28.13 33.41 -21.40
N PHE A 658 -26.83 33.19 -21.27
CA PHE A 658 -25.94 34.05 -20.49
C PHE A 658 -25.84 35.49 -21.04
N ASN A 659 -25.94 35.67 -22.37
CA ASN A 659 -26.00 36.99 -23.00
C ASN A 659 -27.32 37.72 -22.68
N ASP A 660 -28.45 37.02 -22.84
CA ASP A 660 -29.77 37.56 -22.49
C ASP A 660 -29.88 37.94 -21.00
N TYR A 661 -29.31 37.10 -20.12
CA TYR A 661 -29.24 37.38 -18.69
C TYR A 661 -28.33 38.57 -18.37
N ASN A 662 -27.19 38.71 -19.07
CA ASN A 662 -26.28 39.85 -18.89
C ASN A 662 -26.93 41.16 -19.35
N ALA A 663 -27.67 41.15 -20.46
CA ALA A 663 -28.36 42.33 -20.99
C ALA A 663 -29.45 42.84 -20.03
N THR A 664 -30.12 41.93 -19.32
CA THR A 664 -31.16 42.25 -18.33
C THR A 664 -30.61 42.53 -16.94
N ASN A 665 -29.36 42.13 -16.64
CA ASN A 665 -28.70 42.33 -15.33
C ASN A 665 -27.26 42.87 -15.49
N PRO A 666 -27.05 44.02 -16.19
CA PRO A 666 -25.72 44.52 -16.52
C PRO A 666 -24.89 44.90 -15.29
N GLU A 667 -25.55 45.24 -14.18
CA GLU A 667 -24.91 45.56 -12.90
C GLU A 667 -24.18 44.37 -12.25
N GLN A 668 -24.55 43.14 -12.60
CA GLN A 668 -23.90 41.93 -12.08
C GLN A 668 -22.55 41.65 -12.76
N GLU A 669 -22.23 42.30 -13.88
CA GLU A 669 -20.97 42.16 -14.62
C GLU A 669 -20.55 40.71 -14.87
N ILE A 670 -21.49 39.84 -15.26
CA ILE A 670 -21.26 38.40 -15.32
C ILE A 670 -20.25 37.96 -16.38
N LEU A 671 -19.96 38.82 -17.37
CA LEU A 671 -18.99 38.59 -18.44
C LEU A 671 -17.60 39.21 -18.17
N LYS A 672 -17.35 39.72 -16.96
CA LYS A 672 -16.05 40.31 -16.58
C LYS A 672 -15.28 39.39 -15.63
N ASP A 673 -13.96 39.63 -15.59
CA ASP A 673 -13.08 39.08 -14.57
C ASP A 673 -13.52 39.47 -13.17
N LYS A 674 -13.58 38.48 -12.27
CA LYS A 674 -13.95 38.66 -10.87
C LYS A 674 -12.95 37.94 -9.97
N TYR A 675 -12.39 38.68 -9.02
CA TYR A 675 -11.44 38.17 -8.03
C TYR A 675 -12.08 38.20 -6.65
N TYR A 676 -12.06 37.09 -5.93
CA TYR A 676 -12.63 36.99 -4.59
C TYR A 676 -11.56 36.55 -3.59
N GLY A 677 -11.62 37.12 -2.39
CA GLY A 677 -10.87 36.67 -1.21
C GLY A 677 -11.82 36.44 -0.04
N GLY A 678 -11.52 35.48 0.82
CA GLY A 678 -12.44 35.12 1.88
C GLY A 678 -11.92 34.13 2.92
N LEU A 679 -12.85 33.69 3.77
CA LEU A 679 -12.66 32.72 4.83
C LEU A 679 -13.56 31.50 4.60
N VAL A 680 -13.04 30.33 4.94
CA VAL A 680 -13.78 29.06 4.91
C VAL A 680 -13.62 28.35 6.24
N ALA A 681 -14.68 27.72 6.73
CA ALA A 681 -14.65 26.80 7.85
C ALA A 681 -15.50 25.56 7.57
N GLY A 682 -15.17 24.45 8.22
CA GLY A 682 -15.83 23.16 8.02
C GLY A 682 -15.89 22.34 9.30
N ILE A 683 -17.01 21.66 9.49
CA ILE A 683 -17.23 20.66 10.54
C ILE A 683 -17.57 19.36 9.83
N ILE A 684 -16.79 18.30 10.09
CA ILE A 684 -16.93 17.01 9.41
C ILE A 684 -17.03 15.91 10.46
N TYR A 685 -18.12 15.15 10.47
CA TYR A 685 -18.27 13.90 11.18
C TYR A 685 -18.32 12.74 10.17
N ASP A 686 -17.40 11.79 10.24
CA ASP A 686 -17.39 10.61 9.36
C ASP A 686 -17.10 9.35 10.18
N ASN A 687 -18.08 8.45 10.26
CA ASN A 687 -17.91 7.12 10.85
C ASN A 687 -18.34 6.00 9.89
N ARG A 688 -18.40 6.30 8.58
CA ARG A 688 -18.73 5.30 7.56
C ARG A 688 -17.75 4.14 7.60
N ASP A 689 -18.24 2.95 7.30
CA ASP A 689 -17.42 1.74 7.23
C ASP A 689 -16.48 1.72 6.03
N ASN A 690 -16.89 2.31 4.91
CA ASN A 690 -16.09 2.46 3.70
C ASN A 690 -16.43 3.80 3.02
N ALA A 691 -15.41 4.53 2.57
CA ALA A 691 -15.62 5.83 1.93
C ALA A 691 -16.17 5.75 0.50
N ALA A 692 -15.86 4.67 -0.23
CA ALA A 692 -16.23 4.47 -1.63
C ALA A 692 -17.50 3.61 -1.81
N ILE A 693 -17.70 2.60 -0.95
CA ILE A 693 -18.85 1.68 -0.99
C ILE A 693 -19.45 1.56 0.42
N PRO A 694 -20.02 2.65 0.99
CA PRO A 694 -20.56 2.64 2.35
C PRO A 694 -21.76 1.70 2.47
N THR A 695 -21.78 0.89 3.52
CA THR A 695 -22.94 0.05 3.87
C THR A 695 -23.58 0.43 5.20
N LYS A 696 -22.83 1.13 6.06
CA LYS A 696 -23.31 1.62 7.36
C LYS A 696 -22.57 2.88 7.80
N GLY A 697 -23.20 3.64 8.68
CA GLY A 697 -22.61 4.82 9.32
C GLY A 697 -23.15 6.12 8.77
N ILE A 698 -22.47 7.21 9.11
CA ILE A 698 -22.90 8.59 8.92
C ILE A 698 -21.72 9.39 8.36
N TYR A 699 -22.01 10.24 7.39
CA TYR A 699 -21.13 11.33 6.97
C TYR A 699 -21.91 12.64 7.08
N TRP A 700 -21.41 13.57 7.86
CA TRP A 700 -22.02 14.89 8.00
C TRP A 700 -20.96 15.96 7.81
N LYS A 701 -21.17 16.84 6.84
CA LYS A 701 -20.30 17.99 6.60
C LYS A 701 -21.12 19.27 6.60
N THR A 702 -20.74 20.23 7.44
CA THR A 702 -21.24 21.61 7.38
C THR A 702 -20.08 22.53 7.02
N SER A 703 -20.26 23.37 6.00
CA SER A 703 -19.26 24.33 5.52
C SER A 703 -19.80 25.75 5.62
N PHE A 704 -18.95 26.66 6.04
CA PHE A 704 -19.20 28.09 6.14
C PHE A 704 -18.22 28.81 5.23
N THR A 705 -18.70 29.73 4.42
CA THR A 705 -17.88 30.54 3.52
C THR A 705 -18.27 32.00 3.66
N ALA A 706 -17.30 32.89 3.72
CA ALA A 706 -17.49 34.33 3.63
C ALA A 706 -16.50 34.87 2.59
N GLN A 707 -17.00 35.59 1.60
CA GLN A 707 -16.20 36.07 0.48
C GLN A 707 -16.53 37.53 0.16
N HIS A 708 -15.51 38.22 -0.35
CA HIS A 708 -15.61 39.58 -0.86
C HIS A 708 -14.85 39.67 -2.19
N ARG A 709 -15.47 40.34 -3.16
CA ARG A 709 -14.81 40.75 -4.39
C ARG A 709 -13.69 41.75 -4.12
N LEU A 710 -12.51 41.54 -4.67
CA LEU A 710 -11.30 42.32 -4.33
C LEU A 710 -11.15 43.61 -5.15
N ASP A 711 -11.78 43.68 -6.32
CA ASP A 711 -11.72 44.82 -7.25
C ASP A 711 -12.85 45.84 -7.04
N LYS A 712 -13.80 45.58 -6.13
CA LYS A 712 -14.91 46.49 -5.79
C LYS A 712 -15.27 46.42 -4.31
N THR A 713 -15.98 47.42 -3.79
CA THR A 713 -16.42 47.47 -2.38
C THR A 713 -17.73 46.73 -2.11
N SER A 714 -18.53 46.43 -3.14
CA SER A 714 -19.76 45.62 -3.14
C SER A 714 -19.46 44.11 -3.30
N ASP A 715 -20.48 43.28 -3.53
CA ASP A 715 -20.35 41.85 -3.87
C ASP A 715 -19.73 41.04 -2.70
N LYS A 716 -20.28 41.25 -1.50
CA LYS A 716 -19.96 40.49 -0.28
C LYS A 716 -21.05 39.47 -0.02
N TYR A 717 -20.66 38.24 0.25
CA TYR A 717 -21.62 37.21 0.62
C TYR A 717 -21.08 36.25 1.67
N GLY A 718 -22.01 35.65 2.41
CA GLY A 718 -21.77 34.50 3.27
C GLY A 718 -22.64 33.33 2.84
N ALA A 719 -22.11 32.12 2.90
CA ALA A 719 -22.84 30.90 2.59
C ALA A 719 -22.66 29.86 3.70
N VAL A 720 -23.73 29.13 3.98
CA VAL A 720 -23.72 27.94 4.84
C VAL A 720 -24.29 26.79 4.05
N THR A 721 -23.55 25.68 3.97
CA THR A 721 -24.01 24.43 3.37
C THR A 721 -23.87 23.30 4.36
N SER A 722 -24.85 22.41 4.42
CA SER A 722 -24.81 21.22 5.27
C SER A 722 -25.27 20.01 4.47
N GLU A 723 -24.49 18.94 4.54
CA GLU A 723 -24.77 17.68 3.86
C GLU A 723 -24.69 16.56 4.89
N PHE A 724 -25.83 15.90 5.13
CA PHE A 724 -25.96 14.79 6.04
C PHE A 724 -26.27 13.52 5.24
N ARG A 725 -25.44 12.49 5.41
CA ARG A 725 -25.60 11.18 4.81
C ARG A 725 -25.67 10.11 5.89
N PHE A 726 -26.56 9.15 5.73
CA PHE A 726 -26.54 7.96 6.57
C PHE A 726 -26.83 6.71 5.75
N TYR A 727 -26.25 5.60 6.21
CA TYR A 727 -26.33 4.30 5.56
C TYR A 727 -26.75 3.27 6.60
N ILE A 728 -27.72 2.43 6.23
CA ILE A 728 -28.21 1.35 7.07
C ILE A 728 -28.26 0.09 6.22
N ASN A 729 -27.68 -0.99 6.73
CA ASN A 729 -27.78 -2.34 6.16
C ASN A 729 -28.48 -3.24 7.20
N PRO A 730 -29.83 -3.25 7.24
CA PRO A 730 -30.59 -3.96 8.27
C PRO A 730 -30.22 -5.44 8.27
N ASN A 731 -29.85 -5.96 9.43
CA ASN A 731 -29.45 -7.37 9.64
C ASN A 731 -28.37 -7.89 8.68
N LYS A 732 -27.55 -7.00 8.06
CA LYS A 732 -26.60 -7.37 7.00
C LYS A 732 -27.27 -8.11 5.83
N SER A 733 -28.52 -7.79 5.54
CA SER A 733 -29.36 -8.44 4.52
C SER A 733 -28.84 -8.27 3.08
N GLY A 734 -27.94 -7.31 2.85
CA GLY A 734 -27.53 -6.92 1.50
C GLY A 734 -28.43 -5.84 0.89
N LEU A 735 -29.48 -5.42 1.60
CA LEU A 735 -30.20 -4.18 1.33
C LEU A 735 -29.55 -3.03 2.09
N VAL A 736 -28.99 -2.06 1.37
CA VAL A 736 -28.47 -0.81 1.93
C VAL A 736 -29.44 0.31 1.60
N LEU A 737 -29.98 0.92 2.65
CA LEU A 737 -30.68 2.21 2.56
C LEU A 737 -29.64 3.31 2.72
N ALA A 738 -29.38 4.03 1.63
CA ALA A 738 -28.47 5.16 1.61
C ALA A 738 -29.29 6.44 1.46
N ASN A 739 -29.15 7.35 2.42
CA ASN A 739 -29.85 8.62 2.43
C ASN A 739 -28.86 9.77 2.42
N ARG A 740 -29.19 10.84 1.70
CA ARG A 740 -28.46 12.11 1.69
C ARG A 740 -29.44 13.27 1.74
N ILE A 741 -29.21 14.20 2.66
CA ILE A 741 -29.93 15.46 2.81
C ILE A 741 -28.92 16.58 2.62
N GLY A 742 -29.23 17.50 1.72
CA GLY A 742 -28.45 18.71 1.52
C GLY A 742 -29.27 19.96 1.78
N LEU A 743 -28.66 20.89 2.49
CA LEU A 743 -29.20 22.20 2.83
C LEU A 743 -28.17 23.25 2.46
N GLY A 744 -28.63 24.40 1.98
CA GLY A 744 -27.74 25.52 1.69
C GLY A 744 -28.47 26.84 1.72
N THR A 745 -27.79 27.89 2.18
CA THR A 745 -28.28 29.25 2.04
C THR A 745 -27.13 30.22 1.84
N VAL A 746 -27.37 31.24 1.03
CA VAL A 746 -26.46 32.36 0.82
C VAL A 746 -27.10 33.66 1.28
N ILE A 747 -26.30 34.57 1.83
CA ILE A 747 -26.72 35.87 2.39
C ILE A 747 -25.79 36.95 1.85
N GLY A 748 -26.31 38.15 1.59
CA GLY A 748 -25.57 39.26 1.00
C GLY A 748 -25.86 39.40 -0.50
N GLU A 749 -24.82 39.70 -1.28
CA GLU A 749 -24.86 39.99 -2.72
C GLU A 749 -24.05 38.95 -3.52
N PRO A 750 -24.49 37.67 -3.55
CA PRO A 750 -23.79 36.64 -4.31
C PRO A 750 -24.02 36.79 -5.83
N THR A 751 -22.97 36.51 -6.61
CA THR A 751 -23.11 36.31 -8.06
C THR A 751 -23.74 34.95 -8.36
N PHE A 752 -24.32 34.75 -9.55
CA PHE A 752 -25.09 33.54 -9.89
C PHE A 752 -24.36 32.21 -9.61
N PHE A 753 -23.04 32.11 -9.87
CA PHE A 753 -22.26 30.88 -9.63
C PHE A 753 -21.94 30.62 -8.14
N GLN A 754 -22.19 31.60 -7.26
CA GLN A 754 -22.04 31.49 -5.80
C GLN A 754 -23.36 31.13 -5.11
N ARG A 755 -24.46 31.12 -5.86
CA ARG A 755 -25.79 30.76 -5.36
C ARG A 755 -25.94 29.25 -5.23
N MET A 756 -27.01 28.85 -4.55
CA MET A 756 -27.30 27.44 -4.32
C MET A 756 -27.89 26.81 -5.57
N GLN A 757 -27.38 25.66 -6.00
CA GLN A 757 -27.75 25.02 -7.26
C GLN A 757 -28.10 23.54 -7.05
N ILE A 758 -29.21 23.08 -7.65
CA ILE A 758 -29.62 21.67 -7.68
C ILE A 758 -29.90 21.23 -9.12
N GLY A 759 -29.84 19.92 -9.38
CA GLY A 759 -29.98 19.32 -10.71
C GLY A 759 -28.92 18.24 -10.99
N GLY A 760 -29.25 17.29 -11.87
CA GLY A 760 -28.33 16.26 -12.36
C GLY A 760 -27.96 15.19 -11.32
N ILE A 761 -26.94 14.40 -11.66
CA ILE A 761 -26.51 13.20 -10.91
C ILE A 761 -26.17 13.46 -9.43
N ASN A 762 -25.79 14.69 -9.09
CA ASN A 762 -25.33 15.07 -7.75
C ASN A 762 -26.45 15.42 -6.76
N SER A 763 -27.68 15.69 -7.22
CA SER A 763 -28.77 16.13 -6.32
C SER A 763 -30.19 15.84 -6.81
N LEU A 764 -30.44 15.80 -8.13
CA LEU A 764 -31.80 15.63 -8.67
C LEU A 764 -31.72 14.94 -10.05
N ARG A 765 -31.62 13.60 -10.04
CA ARG A 765 -31.56 12.79 -11.27
C ARG A 765 -32.85 12.92 -12.08
N GLY A 766 -32.75 12.84 -13.40
CA GLY A 766 -33.84 13.13 -14.35
C GLY A 766 -33.95 14.60 -14.75
N PHE A 767 -33.17 15.51 -14.16
CA PHE A 767 -33.05 16.90 -14.59
C PHE A 767 -31.60 17.20 -15.04
N ASN A 768 -31.44 18.21 -15.89
CA ASN A 768 -30.12 18.73 -16.27
C ASN A 768 -29.29 19.16 -15.04
N SER A 769 -27.96 19.06 -15.10
CA SER A 769 -27.12 19.56 -14.00
C SER A 769 -27.37 21.05 -13.75
N LYS A 770 -27.37 21.47 -12.48
CA LYS A 770 -27.60 22.87 -12.04
C LYS A 770 -28.89 23.51 -12.61
N ARG A 771 -29.94 22.70 -12.82
CA ARG A 771 -31.22 23.11 -13.39
C ARG A 771 -31.88 24.28 -12.66
N PHE A 772 -31.80 24.31 -11.32
CA PHE A 772 -32.43 25.35 -10.51
C PHE A 772 -31.39 26.06 -9.65
N THR A 773 -31.40 27.39 -9.66
CA THR A 773 -30.45 28.25 -8.93
C THR A 773 -31.21 29.22 -8.03
N GLY A 774 -30.84 29.32 -6.74
CA GLY A 774 -31.50 30.23 -5.81
C GLY A 774 -30.67 30.61 -4.58
N THR A 775 -31.24 31.45 -3.73
CA THR A 775 -30.66 31.93 -2.46
C THR A 775 -30.55 30.80 -1.43
N SER A 776 -31.55 29.92 -1.35
CA SER A 776 -31.51 28.74 -0.49
C SER A 776 -31.84 27.49 -1.29
N MET A 777 -31.35 26.34 -0.83
CA MET A 777 -31.67 25.04 -1.41
C MET A 777 -31.94 23.98 -0.37
N PHE A 778 -32.74 23.00 -0.77
CA PHE A 778 -32.93 21.73 -0.11
C PHE A 778 -32.88 20.65 -1.19
N TYR A 779 -32.21 19.53 -0.89
CA TYR A 779 -32.41 18.30 -1.62
C TYR A 779 -32.36 17.09 -0.69
N HIS A 780 -33.10 16.05 -1.05
CA HIS A 780 -33.15 14.76 -0.38
C HIS A 780 -33.00 13.68 -1.44
N ASN A 781 -32.00 12.82 -1.27
CA ASN A 781 -31.75 11.68 -2.12
C ASN A 781 -31.88 10.41 -1.28
N LEU A 782 -32.68 9.47 -1.77
CA LEU A 782 -32.84 8.15 -1.20
C LEU A 782 -32.44 7.12 -2.25
N ASP A 783 -31.40 6.35 -1.96
CA ASP A 783 -30.96 5.18 -2.72
C ASP A 783 -31.30 3.90 -1.94
N MET A 784 -32.05 3.01 -2.57
CA MET A 784 -32.25 1.63 -2.11
C MET A 784 -31.36 0.71 -2.94
N ARG A 785 -30.30 0.20 -2.33
CA ARG A 785 -29.30 -0.64 -3.00
C ARG A 785 -29.49 -2.09 -2.55
N LEU A 786 -30.00 -2.94 -3.43
CA LEU A 786 -30.25 -4.34 -3.14
C LEU A 786 -29.20 -5.21 -3.82
N LYS A 787 -28.41 -5.91 -3.02
CA LYS A 787 -27.59 -7.02 -3.49
C LYS A 787 -28.50 -8.14 -3.99
N LEU A 788 -28.37 -8.51 -5.25
CA LEU A 788 -29.15 -9.58 -5.87
C LEU A 788 -28.46 -10.93 -5.68
N PHE A 789 -27.21 -11.03 -6.14
CA PHE A 789 -26.42 -12.25 -6.00
C PHE A 789 -24.93 -11.94 -6.04
N ASN A 790 -24.16 -12.83 -5.42
CA ASN A 790 -22.74 -12.95 -5.72
C ASN A 790 -22.60 -13.81 -6.98
N PHE A 791 -21.66 -13.45 -7.85
CA PHE A 791 -21.20 -14.36 -8.89
C PHE A 791 -19.74 -14.67 -8.64
N THR A 792 -19.35 -15.87 -9.04
CA THR A 792 -17.94 -16.24 -9.12
C THR A 792 -17.68 -16.69 -10.54
N SER A 793 -17.15 -15.76 -11.34
CA SER A 793 -16.69 -16.08 -12.69
C SER A 793 -15.28 -16.62 -12.63
N TYR A 794 -14.83 -17.22 -13.74
CA TYR A 794 -13.42 -17.56 -13.89
C TYR A 794 -12.54 -16.30 -13.73
N LEU A 795 -12.90 -15.10 -14.21
CA LEU A 795 -11.99 -13.96 -14.11
C LEU A 795 -11.92 -13.33 -12.72
N VAL A 796 -13.06 -13.06 -12.11
CA VAL A 796 -13.14 -12.40 -10.79
C VAL A 796 -14.43 -12.83 -10.07
N PRO A 797 -14.42 -12.88 -8.73
CA PRO A 797 -15.67 -12.85 -7.99
C PRO A 797 -16.25 -11.43 -8.05
N GLY A 798 -17.55 -11.31 -7.85
CA GLY A 798 -18.17 -9.99 -7.75
C GLY A 798 -19.58 -10.05 -7.23
N THR A 799 -20.12 -8.86 -7.02
CA THR A 799 -21.51 -8.67 -6.62
C THR A 799 -22.27 -8.01 -7.75
N VAL A 800 -23.45 -8.55 -8.08
CA VAL A 800 -24.45 -7.86 -8.88
C VAL A 800 -25.55 -7.39 -7.93
N GLY A 801 -25.97 -6.14 -8.11
CA GLY A 801 -27.11 -5.60 -7.40
C GLY A 801 -27.93 -4.67 -8.27
N MET A 802 -29.06 -4.28 -7.72
CA MET A 802 -29.93 -3.26 -8.28
C MET A 802 -30.00 -2.06 -7.35
N ILE A 803 -30.23 -0.90 -7.95
CA ILE A 803 -30.42 0.35 -7.23
C ILE A 803 -31.76 0.96 -7.67
N GLY A 804 -32.58 1.34 -6.71
CA GLY A 804 -33.74 2.21 -6.92
C GLY A 804 -33.50 3.54 -6.21
N PHE A 805 -33.99 4.64 -6.76
CA PHE A 805 -33.83 5.93 -6.13
C PHE A 805 -35.02 6.87 -6.25
N ASN A 806 -35.12 7.78 -5.29
CA ASN A 806 -36.03 8.92 -5.30
C ASN A 806 -35.28 10.16 -4.82
N ASP A 807 -35.33 11.21 -5.64
CA ASP A 807 -34.70 12.49 -5.42
C ASP A 807 -35.78 13.59 -5.37
N VAL A 808 -35.74 14.42 -4.33
CA VAL A 808 -36.63 15.57 -4.18
C VAL A 808 -35.79 16.80 -3.91
N GLY A 809 -36.07 17.90 -4.60
CA GLY A 809 -35.29 19.11 -4.48
C GLY A 809 -36.09 20.38 -4.72
N ARG A 810 -35.61 21.47 -4.13
CA ARG A 810 -36.19 22.80 -4.29
C ARG A 810 -35.15 23.88 -4.02
N VAL A 811 -35.28 25.00 -4.75
CA VAL A 811 -34.59 26.26 -4.42
C VAL A 811 -35.60 27.33 -4.00
N TRP A 812 -35.10 28.35 -3.31
CA TRP A 812 -35.86 29.55 -2.96
C TRP A 812 -35.08 30.78 -3.41
N GLU A 813 -35.76 31.73 -4.04
CA GLU A 813 -35.18 32.99 -4.48
C GLU A 813 -35.98 34.18 -3.96
N LYS A 814 -35.30 35.30 -3.69
CA LYS A 814 -35.96 36.50 -3.16
C LYS A 814 -36.93 37.07 -4.20
N GLY A 815 -38.12 37.45 -3.75
CA GLY A 815 -39.16 37.99 -4.64
C GLY A 815 -39.98 36.93 -5.37
N GLU A 816 -39.65 35.63 -5.24
CA GLU A 816 -40.41 34.54 -5.84
C GLU A 816 -41.33 33.86 -4.81
N SER A 817 -42.60 33.67 -5.17
CA SER A 817 -43.53 32.78 -4.46
C SER A 817 -43.76 31.53 -5.29
N SER A 818 -43.23 30.39 -4.82
CA SER A 818 -43.41 29.09 -5.47
C SER A 818 -43.77 28.03 -4.42
N GLY A 819 -44.70 27.13 -4.72
CA GLY A 819 -44.97 25.93 -3.92
C GLY A 819 -44.29 24.68 -4.49
N ARG A 820 -43.60 24.81 -5.63
CA ARG A 820 -43.19 23.70 -6.48
C ARG A 820 -42.01 22.93 -5.88
N TRP A 821 -42.18 21.62 -5.72
CA TRP A 821 -41.11 20.68 -5.44
C TRP A 821 -40.78 19.90 -6.70
N HIS A 822 -39.50 19.73 -6.97
CA HIS A 822 -39.03 18.99 -8.13
C HIS A 822 -38.67 17.57 -7.68
N GLN A 823 -39.11 16.58 -8.45
CA GLN A 823 -38.93 15.18 -8.11
C GLN A 823 -38.35 14.41 -9.30
N GLY A 824 -37.31 13.65 -9.02
CA GLY A 824 -36.70 12.70 -9.93
C GLY A 824 -36.70 11.30 -9.32
N TYR A 825 -36.93 10.26 -10.12
CA TYR A 825 -36.91 8.89 -9.62
C TYR A 825 -36.43 7.93 -10.69
N GLY A 826 -36.00 6.74 -10.29
CA GLY A 826 -35.52 5.76 -11.25
C GLY A 826 -34.78 4.62 -10.61
N GLY A 827 -33.96 3.96 -11.41
CA GLY A 827 -33.19 2.82 -10.94
C GLY A 827 -32.27 2.25 -12.01
N GLY A 828 -31.61 1.15 -11.65
CA GLY A 828 -30.70 0.45 -12.53
C GLY A 828 -29.95 -0.65 -11.84
N LEU A 829 -28.78 -0.98 -12.39
CA LEU A 829 -27.95 -2.09 -11.95
C LEU A 829 -26.57 -1.60 -11.58
N TYR A 830 -25.94 -2.28 -10.62
CA TYR A 830 -24.53 -2.11 -10.32
C TYR A 830 -23.82 -3.46 -10.28
N VAL A 831 -22.54 -3.44 -10.65
CA VAL A 831 -21.63 -4.58 -10.53
C VAL A 831 -20.37 -4.14 -9.79
N ILE A 832 -19.91 -5.00 -8.88
CA ILE A 832 -18.70 -4.77 -8.09
C ILE A 832 -17.71 -5.92 -8.33
N PRO A 833 -16.95 -5.90 -9.45
CA PRO A 833 -15.91 -6.88 -9.70
C PRO A 833 -14.77 -6.75 -8.69
N GLY A 834 -14.40 -7.87 -8.07
CA GLY A 834 -13.29 -7.98 -7.13
C GLY A 834 -13.41 -7.12 -5.86
N GLU A 835 -14.60 -6.58 -5.57
CA GLU A 835 -14.85 -5.64 -4.45
C GLU A 835 -14.00 -4.35 -4.50
N VAL A 836 -13.37 -4.05 -5.63
CA VAL A 836 -12.43 -2.91 -5.79
C VAL A 836 -12.93 -1.81 -6.72
N LEU A 837 -13.82 -2.16 -7.65
CA LEU A 837 -14.37 -1.26 -8.65
C LEU A 837 -15.89 -1.40 -8.61
N LEU A 838 -16.61 -0.29 -8.48
CA LEU A 838 -18.06 -0.28 -8.59
C LEU A 838 -18.44 0.37 -9.90
N LEU A 839 -19.18 -0.34 -10.74
CA LEU A 839 -19.74 0.20 -11.97
C LEU A 839 -21.26 0.23 -11.80
N GLN A 840 -21.89 1.38 -12.03
CA GLN A 840 -23.35 1.49 -12.03
C GLN A 840 -23.87 2.08 -13.33
N ALA A 841 -25.02 1.59 -13.76
CA ALA A 841 -25.80 2.08 -14.88
C ALA A 841 -27.24 2.29 -14.40
N THR A 842 -27.75 3.52 -14.48
CA THR A 842 -29.08 3.88 -14.00
C THR A 842 -29.80 4.79 -14.98
N VAL A 843 -31.13 4.80 -14.92
CA VAL A 843 -31.98 5.72 -15.69
C VAL A 843 -32.83 6.50 -14.70
N GLY A 844 -32.85 7.83 -14.84
CA GLY A 844 -33.69 8.73 -14.06
C GLY A 844 -34.77 9.39 -14.90
N PHE A 845 -35.96 9.51 -14.32
CA PHE A 845 -37.16 10.10 -14.90
C PHE A 845 -37.56 11.33 -14.09
N SER A 846 -37.99 12.39 -14.78
CA SER A 846 -38.61 13.57 -14.18
C SER A 846 -39.75 14.09 -15.07
N LYS A 847 -40.32 15.23 -14.70
CA LYS A 847 -41.27 15.95 -15.56
C LYS A 847 -40.62 16.55 -16.81
N GLU A 848 -39.30 16.74 -16.83
CA GLU A 848 -38.58 17.39 -17.93
C GLU A 848 -37.88 16.40 -18.85
N ALA A 849 -37.37 15.27 -18.34
CA ALA A 849 -36.55 14.37 -19.16
C ALA A 849 -36.44 12.95 -18.61
N THR A 850 -36.01 12.05 -19.49
CA THR A 850 -35.49 10.71 -19.15
C THR A 850 -33.99 10.68 -19.45
N MET A 851 -33.16 10.42 -18.44
CA MET A 851 -31.70 10.56 -18.55
C MET A 851 -30.96 9.30 -18.10
N PRO A 852 -30.06 8.73 -18.92
CA PRO A 852 -29.16 7.66 -18.52
C PRO A 852 -27.93 8.18 -17.77
N TYR A 853 -27.44 7.41 -16.80
CA TYR A 853 -26.24 7.70 -16.02
C TYR A 853 -25.36 6.46 -15.93
N PHE A 854 -24.05 6.64 -16.18
CA PHE A 854 -23.03 5.64 -15.96
C PHE A 854 -21.97 6.21 -15.02
N SER A 855 -21.58 5.49 -13.97
CA SER A 855 -20.52 5.98 -13.09
C SER A 855 -19.68 4.88 -12.49
N ILE A 856 -18.45 5.26 -12.12
CA ILE A 856 -17.58 4.48 -11.27
C ILE A 856 -17.80 4.96 -9.83
N GLY A 857 -18.31 4.09 -8.96
CA GLY A 857 -18.74 4.46 -7.61
C GLY A 857 -20.20 4.90 -7.53
N PHE A 858 -20.76 4.85 -6.31
CA PHE A 858 -22.09 5.39 -6.02
C PHE A 858 -22.06 6.92 -5.97
N ASN A 859 -23.21 7.56 -6.21
CA ASN A 859 -23.32 9.02 -6.21
C ASN A 859 -23.01 9.65 -4.83
N PHE A 860 -23.32 8.92 -3.76
CA PHE A 860 -23.01 9.36 -2.40
C PHE A 860 -22.79 8.22 -1.42
#